data_AF-A0A1L9AW19-F1
#
_entry.id   AF-A0A1L9AW19-F1
#
_cell.length_a   1.000
_cell.length_b   1.000
_cell.length_c   1.000
_cell.angle_alpha   90.00
_cell.angle_beta   90.00
_cell.angle_gamma   90.00
#
_symmetry.space_group_name_H-M   'P 1'
#
loop_
_entity.id
_entity.type
_entity.pdbx_description
1 polymer ?
#
loop_
_entity_poly.entity_id
_entity_poly.type
_entity_poly.pdbx_seq_one_letter_code
_entity_poly.pdbx_strand_id
1 'polypeptide(L)'
;MATTEEQQVKKPGTVSLSAGYRASIPFVLVPRTSITLDSPGTLASMGLQSGVPLTISFPIKGTSKNFPPGDRKCALSWLVSREGKEFSYPVDGEVMMKIQSGGEFEVTVNGKTPIVDVLAQQLIGRGKLGFSLTPDFPHADTATFKPAVDFNNPCEIHVRLPDKKLLGERVTFTPDFGMVFQMAELELRVFERDEGADEIAAKEPRNAFTHTWTPGYFFTLSRSWAIGFTDDSCHQLADVGEEEVGALEFAWQLWGRHSGGSPTLLLENKNFLTVPRPKLEDFRIEYDPSIEGTWEVSGKISGVSPRAELQIDVALVEPRSKTPLLINHDSAAVRLPLGSDGIFEGYLGERHWLFTRPAAGEFPLAPAFAILSLPAAIRDGKRGPIAAHLDFDDTTFSAFKGHELTWDIDADWVCSREAVATEPRPPRPKRRKSGIVTIPAPPADAGNQKGPMTFEEMWNDLCAWEGIVAYMYLDTKGYVTVGAGNLLSTVKDAQALPFQNKDAGRAATPEEIATAFQQVKQMKKGMWYTEYAQRPMIALTDQFIRDLVKKRLDTEFLPVIRDTFKPHFDSYPLCVRRALLDIGYNRGAYSFSTKVPELTAAVKTRNWTLAASLKCLDHGAEARALWRKSLFQYAIVVEPPKKS
;
A
#
# COMPACT_ATOMS: atom_id res chain seq x y z
N MET A 1 28.59 -55.49 -14.25
CA MET A 1 28.19 -54.12 -13.89
C MET A 1 27.16 -53.67 -14.93
N ALA A 2 25.88 -53.81 -14.60
CA ALA A 2 24.79 -53.38 -15.47
C ALA A 2 24.41 -51.96 -15.06
N THR A 3 24.67 -50.99 -15.93
CA THR A 3 24.31 -49.59 -15.76
C THR A 3 22.83 -49.43 -16.08
N THR A 4 22.06 -49.07 -15.07
CA THR A 4 20.64 -48.68 -15.17
C THR A 4 20.57 -47.31 -15.87
N GLU A 5 20.17 -47.28 -17.13
CA GLU A 5 19.85 -46.02 -17.83
C GLU A 5 18.50 -45.50 -17.33
N GLU A 6 18.52 -44.34 -16.67
CA GLU A 6 17.32 -43.54 -16.40
C GLU A 6 16.70 -43.08 -17.73
N GLN A 7 15.54 -43.63 -18.07
CA GLN A 7 14.73 -43.15 -19.18
C GLN A 7 14.13 -41.78 -18.84
N GLN A 8 14.69 -40.72 -19.44
CA GLN A 8 14.07 -39.40 -19.47
C GLN A 8 12.72 -39.46 -20.20
N VAL A 9 11.65 -39.14 -19.49
CA VAL A 9 10.29 -39.02 -20.04
C VAL A 9 10.23 -37.82 -20.98
N LYS A 10 10.18 -38.07 -22.30
CA LYS A 10 9.97 -37.03 -23.33
C LYS A 10 8.54 -36.47 -23.24
N LYS A 11 8.40 -35.14 -23.24
CA LYS A 11 7.11 -34.46 -23.40
C LYS A 11 6.46 -34.85 -24.74
N PRO A 12 5.12 -34.98 -24.81
CA PRO A 12 4.43 -35.26 -26.06
C PRO A 12 4.69 -34.13 -27.05
N GLY A 13 5.34 -34.47 -28.18
CA GLY A 13 5.63 -33.55 -29.27
C GLY A 13 4.81 -33.87 -30.50
N THR A 14 4.41 -32.85 -31.25
CA THR A 14 3.81 -33.02 -32.57
C THR A 14 4.92 -33.35 -33.57
N VAL A 15 4.87 -34.53 -34.19
CA VAL A 15 5.82 -34.93 -35.24
C VAL A 15 5.12 -34.80 -36.60
N SER A 16 5.62 -33.90 -37.44
CA SER A 16 5.20 -33.79 -38.84
C SER A 16 6.08 -34.69 -39.70
N LEU A 17 5.48 -35.65 -40.42
CA LEU A 17 6.19 -36.54 -41.34
C LEU A 17 5.94 -36.10 -42.79
N SER A 18 7.01 -35.91 -43.56
CA SER A 18 6.91 -35.60 -44.99
C SER A 18 6.40 -36.81 -45.79
N ALA A 19 5.66 -36.55 -46.88
CA ALA A 19 5.28 -37.60 -47.82
C ALA A 19 6.52 -38.34 -48.35
N GLY A 20 6.53 -39.67 -48.26
CA GLY A 20 7.67 -40.52 -48.66
C GLY A 20 8.65 -40.87 -47.53
N TYR A 21 8.43 -40.38 -46.30
CA TYR A 21 9.24 -40.75 -45.14
C TYR A 21 9.15 -42.27 -44.85
N ARG A 22 10.31 -42.93 -44.75
CA ARG A 22 10.44 -44.36 -44.43
C ARG A 22 11.40 -44.54 -43.26
N ALA A 23 10.86 -44.70 -42.07
CA ALA A 23 11.58 -45.14 -40.88
C ALA A 23 10.65 -45.96 -39.99
N SER A 24 11.21 -46.75 -39.07
CA SER A 24 10.43 -47.41 -38.01
C SER A 24 10.27 -46.43 -36.85
N ILE A 25 9.02 -46.07 -36.53
CA ILE A 25 8.71 -45.22 -35.37
C ILE A 25 8.12 -46.13 -34.29
N PRO A 26 8.82 -46.38 -33.18
CA PRO A 26 8.26 -47.13 -32.08
C PRO A 26 7.21 -46.28 -31.36
N PHE A 27 6.00 -46.82 -31.23
CA PHE A 27 4.95 -46.24 -30.39
C PHE A 27 4.92 -46.95 -29.05
N VAL A 28 4.81 -46.17 -27.98
CA VAL A 28 4.45 -46.70 -26.66
C VAL A 28 2.95 -46.45 -26.49
N LEU A 29 2.17 -47.52 -26.49
CA LEU A 29 0.74 -47.43 -26.24
C LEU A 29 0.56 -47.20 -24.73
N VAL A 30 0.15 -45.99 -24.35
CA VAL A 30 -0.18 -45.66 -22.95
C VAL A 30 -1.68 -45.86 -22.79
N PRO A 31 -2.13 -46.94 -22.11
CA PRO A 31 -3.55 -47.15 -21.85
C PRO A 31 -4.13 -46.01 -21.03
N ARG A 32 -5.39 -45.64 -21.28
CA ARG A 32 -6.08 -44.61 -20.49
C ARG A 32 -6.10 -45.02 -19.02
N THR A 33 -5.60 -44.13 -18.18
CA THR A 33 -5.56 -44.32 -16.75
C THR A 33 -6.90 -43.91 -16.12
N SER A 34 -7.21 -44.48 -14.96
CA SER A 34 -8.35 -44.04 -14.15
C SER A 34 -8.05 -44.25 -12.69
N ILE A 35 -8.61 -43.39 -11.84
CA ILE A 35 -8.47 -43.42 -10.39
C ILE A 35 -9.88 -43.41 -9.79
N THR A 36 -10.10 -44.29 -8.82
CA THR A 36 -11.29 -44.31 -7.96
C THR A 36 -10.82 -44.05 -6.54
N LEU A 37 -11.28 -42.95 -5.94
CA LEU A 37 -10.90 -42.55 -4.59
C LEU A 37 -11.81 -43.24 -3.57
N ASP A 38 -11.22 -43.74 -2.49
CA ASP A 38 -11.98 -44.27 -1.37
C ASP A 38 -12.62 -43.13 -0.57
N SER A 39 -13.69 -43.45 0.16
CA SER A 39 -14.24 -42.50 1.12
C SER A 39 -13.22 -42.26 2.26
N PRO A 40 -13.13 -41.02 2.77
CA PRO A 40 -12.27 -40.71 3.91
C PRO A 40 -12.56 -41.63 5.11
N GLY A 41 -11.49 -42.04 5.80
CA GLY A 41 -11.62 -42.91 6.97
C GLY A 41 -12.40 -42.25 8.11
N THR A 42 -12.99 -43.07 8.98
CA THR A 42 -13.80 -42.62 10.13
C THR A 42 -13.03 -41.66 11.04
N LEU A 43 -11.75 -41.93 11.31
CA LEU A 43 -10.92 -41.08 12.18
C LEU A 43 -10.71 -39.66 11.62
N ALA A 44 -10.50 -39.54 10.30
CA ALA A 44 -10.32 -38.24 9.66
C ALA A 44 -11.63 -37.42 9.71
N SER A 45 -12.76 -38.09 9.45
CA SER A 45 -14.09 -37.49 9.53
C SER A 45 -14.43 -37.05 10.96
N MET A 46 -14.16 -37.89 11.96
CA MET A 46 -14.33 -37.55 13.37
C MET A 46 -13.43 -36.39 13.80
N GLY A 47 -12.19 -36.34 13.30
CA GLY A 47 -11.27 -35.24 13.56
C GLY A 47 -11.86 -33.89 13.17
N LEU A 48 -12.35 -33.79 11.92
CA LEU A 48 -12.99 -32.57 11.39
C LEU A 48 -14.29 -32.20 12.12
N GLN A 49 -15.09 -33.20 12.50
CA GLN A 49 -16.38 -32.99 13.17
C GLN A 49 -16.23 -32.67 14.66
N SER A 50 -15.14 -33.13 15.30
CA SER A 50 -14.91 -32.90 16.73
C SER A 50 -14.64 -31.43 17.05
N GLY A 51 -14.08 -30.67 16.10
CA GLY A 51 -13.71 -29.27 16.32
C GLY A 51 -12.67 -29.11 17.43
N VAL A 52 -11.78 -30.09 17.63
CA VAL A 52 -10.72 -30.06 18.65
C VAL A 52 -9.31 -29.93 18.04
N PRO A 53 -8.85 -30.81 17.13
CA PRO A 53 -7.50 -30.72 16.60
C PRO A 53 -7.38 -29.64 15.53
N LEU A 54 -6.36 -28.79 15.64
CA LEU A 54 -6.05 -27.79 14.61
C LEU A 54 -5.52 -28.42 13.31
N THR A 55 -4.83 -29.54 13.43
CA THR A 55 -4.28 -30.32 12.31
C THR A 55 -4.81 -31.74 12.35
N ILE A 56 -5.25 -32.24 11.20
CA ILE A 56 -5.97 -33.51 11.08
C ILE A 56 -5.25 -34.37 10.05
N SER A 57 -4.80 -35.55 10.48
CA SER A 57 -4.27 -36.56 9.57
C SER A 57 -5.40 -37.08 8.68
N PHE A 58 -5.22 -36.99 7.36
CA PHE A 58 -6.24 -37.27 6.37
C PHE A 58 -5.70 -38.25 5.32
N PRO A 59 -5.73 -39.57 5.60
CA PRO A 59 -5.27 -40.58 4.67
C PRO A 59 -6.10 -40.58 3.38
N ILE A 60 -5.42 -40.51 2.23
CA ILE A 60 -6.03 -40.62 0.91
C ILE A 60 -5.60 -41.93 0.28
N LYS A 61 -6.57 -42.76 -0.06
CA LYS A 61 -6.39 -44.09 -0.66
C LYS A 61 -7.39 -44.30 -1.80
N GLY A 62 -7.14 -45.32 -2.59
CA GLY A 62 -8.06 -45.71 -3.65
C GLY A 62 -7.51 -46.83 -4.50
N THR A 63 -8.17 -47.03 -5.64
CA THR A 63 -7.74 -47.98 -6.67
C THR A 63 -7.47 -47.25 -7.97
N SER A 64 -6.49 -47.73 -8.72
CA SER A 64 -6.08 -47.18 -9.99
C SER A 64 -6.03 -48.27 -11.06
N LYS A 65 -6.34 -47.91 -12.30
CA LYS A 65 -6.19 -48.81 -13.45
C LYS A 65 -5.16 -48.25 -14.41
N ASN A 66 -4.39 -49.15 -15.00
CA ASN A 66 -3.40 -48.85 -16.04
C ASN A 66 -2.24 -47.96 -15.59
N PHE A 67 -2.02 -47.82 -14.28
CA PHE A 67 -0.78 -47.27 -13.75
C PHE A 67 0.21 -48.40 -13.45
N PRO A 68 1.51 -48.23 -13.79
CA PRO A 68 2.53 -49.17 -13.36
C PRO A 68 2.77 -49.03 -11.85
N PRO A 69 3.04 -50.13 -11.13
CA PRO A 69 3.40 -50.08 -9.71
C PRO A 69 4.60 -49.17 -9.44
N GLY A 70 4.68 -48.65 -8.21
CA GLY A 70 5.70 -47.73 -7.73
C GLY A 70 5.17 -46.32 -7.48
N ASP A 71 6.10 -45.39 -7.29
CA ASP A 71 5.79 -44.04 -6.83
C ASP A 71 5.56 -43.09 -8.01
N ARG A 72 4.53 -42.24 -7.90
CA ARG A 72 4.18 -41.22 -8.90
C ARG A 72 4.02 -39.86 -8.23
N LYS A 73 4.65 -38.83 -8.79
CA LYS A 73 4.40 -37.45 -8.37
C LYS A 73 2.97 -37.06 -8.71
N CYS A 74 2.36 -36.24 -7.87
CA CYS A 74 0.99 -35.76 -8.07
C CYS A 74 0.88 -34.29 -7.65
N ALA A 75 -0.21 -33.63 -8.06
CA ALA A 75 -0.72 -32.44 -7.41
C ALA A 75 -1.91 -32.83 -6.51
N LEU A 76 -2.00 -32.23 -5.33
CA LEU A 76 -3.11 -32.40 -4.38
C LEU A 76 -3.68 -31.03 -4.03
N SER A 77 -5.01 -30.93 -3.92
CA SER A 77 -5.67 -29.74 -3.40
C SER A 77 -6.83 -30.12 -2.51
N TRP A 78 -7.00 -29.39 -1.41
CA TRP A 78 -8.18 -29.46 -0.56
C TRP A 78 -9.30 -28.64 -1.17
N LEU A 79 -10.51 -29.20 -1.20
CA LEU A 79 -11.71 -28.55 -1.73
C LEU A 79 -12.64 -28.24 -0.55
N VAL A 80 -12.95 -26.97 -0.33
CA VAL A 80 -13.76 -26.52 0.80
C VAL A 80 -15.04 -25.89 0.27
N SER A 81 -16.19 -26.38 0.71
CA SER A 81 -17.50 -25.79 0.41
C SER A 81 -18.07 -25.12 1.65
N ARG A 82 -18.36 -23.83 1.58
CA ARG A 82 -19.02 -23.04 2.65
C ARG A 82 -19.90 -21.97 2.01
N GLU A 83 -21.08 -21.74 2.60
CA GLU A 83 -22.04 -20.72 2.12
C GLU A 83 -22.39 -20.83 0.62
N GLY A 84 -22.41 -22.05 0.07
CA GLY A 84 -22.67 -22.29 -1.34
C GLY A 84 -21.53 -21.93 -2.30
N LYS A 85 -20.35 -21.56 -1.79
CA LYS A 85 -19.12 -21.31 -2.56
C LYS A 85 -18.12 -22.41 -2.33
N GLU A 86 -17.36 -22.76 -3.38
CA GLU A 86 -16.26 -23.72 -3.32
C GLU A 86 -14.92 -23.00 -3.45
N PHE A 87 -13.96 -23.41 -2.63
CA PHE A 87 -12.60 -22.89 -2.54
C PHE A 87 -11.62 -24.06 -2.74
N SER A 88 -10.49 -23.80 -3.38
CA SER A 88 -9.45 -24.80 -3.62
C SER A 88 -8.13 -24.34 -3.03
N TYR A 89 -7.51 -25.18 -2.20
CA TYR A 89 -6.27 -24.90 -1.51
C TYR A 89 -5.21 -25.92 -1.94
N PRO A 90 -4.21 -25.55 -2.76
CA PRO A 90 -3.15 -26.46 -3.14
C PRO A 90 -2.34 -26.90 -1.92
N VAL A 91 -1.88 -28.15 -1.94
CA VAL A 91 -1.01 -28.69 -0.89
C VAL A 91 0.44 -28.53 -1.30
N ASP A 92 1.20 -27.80 -0.49
CA ASP A 92 2.63 -27.61 -0.70
C ASP A 92 3.43 -28.87 -0.29
N GLY A 93 4.58 -29.06 -0.95
CA GLY A 93 5.50 -30.17 -0.70
C GLY A 93 5.49 -31.25 -1.78
N GLU A 94 6.28 -32.31 -1.56
CA GLU A 94 6.38 -33.43 -2.48
C GLU A 94 5.20 -34.40 -2.27
N VAL A 95 4.20 -34.32 -3.14
CA VAL A 95 3.04 -35.21 -3.12
C VAL A 95 3.31 -36.45 -3.98
N MET A 96 3.26 -37.62 -3.36
CA MET A 96 3.53 -38.92 -4.00
C MET A 96 2.33 -39.86 -3.85
N MET A 97 1.90 -40.45 -4.96
CA MET A 97 0.95 -41.57 -5.02
C MET A 97 1.74 -42.87 -5.17
N LYS A 98 1.69 -43.72 -4.15
CA LYS A 98 2.38 -45.02 -4.10
C LYS A 98 1.45 -46.12 -4.55
N ILE A 99 1.74 -46.75 -5.68
CA ILE A 99 0.85 -47.71 -6.34
C ILE A 99 1.37 -49.13 -6.16
N GLN A 100 0.54 -50.02 -5.65
CA GLN A 100 0.86 -51.44 -5.43
C GLN A 100 0.65 -52.27 -6.70
N SER A 101 1.15 -53.52 -6.71
CA SER A 101 0.99 -54.46 -7.84
C SER A 101 -0.48 -54.77 -8.19
N GLY A 102 -1.40 -54.64 -7.22
CA GLY A 102 -2.85 -54.79 -7.41
C GLY A 102 -3.58 -53.53 -7.89
N GLY A 103 -2.89 -52.40 -8.08
CA GLY A 103 -3.48 -51.12 -8.48
C GLY A 103 -4.03 -50.28 -7.32
N GLU A 104 -4.08 -50.81 -6.10
CA GLU A 104 -4.32 -50.02 -4.88
C GLU A 104 -3.23 -48.96 -4.69
N PHE A 105 -3.60 -47.79 -4.16
CA PHE A 105 -2.63 -46.75 -3.87
C PHE A 105 -2.89 -46.01 -2.56
N GLU A 106 -1.84 -45.36 -2.07
CA GLU A 106 -1.89 -44.38 -1.00
C GLU A 106 -1.18 -43.08 -1.42
N VAL A 107 -1.66 -41.95 -0.93
CA VAL A 107 -1.01 -40.64 -1.15
C VAL A 107 -0.23 -40.24 0.10
N THR A 108 0.96 -39.69 -0.13
CA THR A 108 1.81 -39.11 0.91
C THR A 108 2.27 -37.71 0.50
N VAL A 109 2.52 -36.84 1.49
CA VAL A 109 3.11 -35.51 1.32
C VAL A 109 4.40 -35.48 2.12
N ASN A 110 5.53 -35.24 1.47
CA ASN A 110 6.87 -35.35 2.05
C ASN A 110 7.07 -36.67 2.80
N GLY A 111 6.58 -37.77 2.22
CA GLY A 111 6.66 -39.13 2.77
C GLY A 111 5.73 -39.42 3.96
N LYS A 112 4.89 -38.47 4.39
CA LYS A 112 3.94 -38.63 5.50
C LYS A 112 2.49 -38.63 5.00
N THR A 113 1.56 -39.06 5.84
CA THR A 113 0.12 -38.92 5.56
C THR A 113 -0.24 -37.44 5.35
N PRO A 114 -1.10 -37.10 4.36
CA PRO A 114 -1.57 -35.74 4.17
C PRO A 114 -2.21 -35.18 5.45
N ILE A 115 -2.02 -33.89 5.69
CA ILE A 115 -2.57 -33.17 6.85
C ILE A 115 -3.48 -32.06 6.33
N VAL A 116 -4.64 -31.92 6.95
CA VAL A 116 -5.54 -30.77 6.81
C VAL A 116 -5.30 -29.86 8.00
N ASP A 117 -4.99 -28.59 7.74
CA ASP A 117 -4.83 -27.53 8.73
C ASP A 117 -6.05 -26.60 8.68
N VAL A 118 -6.76 -26.51 9.81
CA VAL A 118 -8.00 -25.75 9.93
C VAL A 118 -7.80 -24.26 9.60
N LEU A 119 -6.64 -23.68 9.90
CA LEU A 119 -6.34 -22.28 9.62
C LEU A 119 -5.93 -22.09 8.17
N ALA A 120 -4.96 -22.88 7.69
CA ALA A 120 -4.40 -22.70 6.35
C ALA A 120 -5.44 -22.96 5.25
N GLN A 121 -6.38 -23.88 5.49
CA GLN A 121 -7.52 -24.13 4.59
C GLN A 121 -8.77 -23.30 4.94
N GLN A 122 -8.68 -22.37 5.90
CA GLN A 122 -9.77 -21.50 6.36
C GLN A 122 -11.08 -22.27 6.63
N LEU A 123 -10.99 -23.38 7.35
CA LEU A 123 -12.14 -24.21 7.73
C LEU A 123 -12.92 -23.55 8.88
N ILE A 124 -13.36 -22.32 8.69
CA ILE A 124 -14.14 -21.53 9.65
C ILE A 124 -15.64 -21.68 9.41
N GLY A 125 -16.44 -21.59 10.47
CA GLY A 125 -17.89 -21.77 10.42
C GLY A 125 -18.28 -23.20 10.05
N ARG A 126 -19.38 -23.35 9.30
CA ARG A 126 -19.91 -24.65 8.85
C ARG A 126 -19.64 -24.86 7.37
N GLY A 127 -19.21 -26.06 7.02
CA GLY A 127 -18.95 -26.42 5.63
C GLY A 127 -18.64 -27.89 5.41
N LYS A 128 -18.17 -28.20 4.20
CA LYS A 128 -17.76 -29.55 3.80
C LYS A 128 -16.36 -29.53 3.19
N LEU A 129 -15.59 -30.58 3.45
CA LEU A 129 -14.27 -30.82 2.89
C LEU A 129 -14.29 -31.96 1.87
N GLY A 130 -13.51 -31.79 0.81
CA GLY A 130 -13.15 -32.78 -0.20
C GLY A 130 -11.73 -32.55 -0.68
N PHE A 131 -11.33 -33.22 -1.77
CA PHE A 131 -9.98 -33.07 -2.33
C PHE A 131 -9.92 -33.51 -3.79
N SER A 132 -8.93 -33.00 -4.52
CA SER A 132 -8.60 -33.41 -5.88
C SER A 132 -7.15 -33.89 -5.99
N LEU A 133 -6.91 -34.94 -6.76
CA LEU A 133 -5.61 -35.54 -7.00
C LEU A 133 -5.34 -35.65 -8.50
N THR A 134 -4.21 -35.11 -8.94
CA THR A 134 -3.79 -35.13 -10.35
C THR A 134 -2.41 -35.76 -10.46
N PRO A 135 -2.30 -37.03 -10.89
CA PRO A 135 -0.99 -37.66 -11.11
C PRO A 135 -0.23 -37.01 -12.26
N ASP A 136 1.08 -36.86 -12.08
CA ASP A 136 2.01 -36.52 -13.15
C ASP A 136 2.27 -37.79 -13.99
N PHE A 137 1.31 -38.11 -14.85
CA PHE A 137 1.37 -39.25 -15.76
C PHE A 137 0.66 -38.91 -17.07
N PRO A 138 1.17 -39.36 -18.24
CA PRO A 138 0.56 -39.04 -19.52
C PRO A 138 -0.93 -39.41 -19.56
N HIS A 139 -1.76 -38.44 -19.94
CA HIS A 139 -3.22 -38.59 -20.07
C HIS A 139 -3.97 -38.95 -18.77
N ALA A 140 -3.35 -38.78 -17.60
CA ALA A 140 -4.06 -38.93 -16.33
C ALA A 140 -5.02 -37.76 -16.10
N ASP A 141 -6.30 -38.08 -15.88
CA ASP A 141 -7.31 -37.11 -15.49
C ASP A 141 -7.24 -36.82 -13.99
N THR A 142 -7.75 -35.66 -13.59
CA THR A 142 -7.87 -35.29 -12.17
C THR A 142 -8.98 -36.09 -11.52
N ALA A 143 -8.65 -36.86 -10.48
CA ALA A 143 -9.61 -37.54 -9.64
C ALA A 143 -10.12 -36.59 -8.56
N THR A 144 -11.43 -36.53 -8.34
CA THR A 144 -12.04 -35.62 -7.36
C THR A 144 -12.94 -36.38 -6.40
N PHE A 145 -12.67 -36.23 -5.11
CA PHE A 145 -13.62 -36.52 -4.05
C PHE A 145 -14.33 -35.21 -3.69
N LYS A 146 -15.60 -35.07 -4.12
CA LYS A 146 -16.37 -33.84 -3.91
C LYS A 146 -16.50 -33.51 -2.42
N PRO A 147 -16.62 -32.23 -2.03
CA PRO A 147 -16.84 -31.84 -0.65
C PRO A 147 -18.02 -32.59 -0.01
N ALA A 148 -17.73 -33.46 0.95
CA ALA A 148 -18.71 -34.34 1.57
C ALA A 148 -18.50 -34.53 3.08
N VAL A 149 -17.29 -34.29 3.59
CA VAL A 149 -16.98 -34.44 5.02
C VAL A 149 -17.31 -33.14 5.76
N ASP A 150 -18.30 -33.16 6.64
CA ASP A 150 -18.72 -31.97 7.37
C ASP A 150 -17.66 -31.49 8.39
N PHE A 151 -17.56 -30.18 8.55
CA PHE A 151 -16.84 -29.52 9.65
C PHE A 151 -17.69 -28.39 10.24
N ASN A 152 -17.46 -28.07 11.51
CA ASN A 152 -18.13 -26.97 12.21
C ASN A 152 -17.17 -26.33 13.22
N ASN A 153 -16.52 -25.24 12.83
CA ASN A 153 -15.55 -24.51 13.63
C ASN A 153 -16.00 -23.06 13.81
N PRO A 154 -16.90 -22.76 14.77
CA PRO A 154 -17.35 -21.39 15.04
C PRO A 154 -16.16 -20.45 15.24
N CYS A 155 -16.16 -19.32 14.55
CA CYS A 155 -15.11 -18.32 14.64
C CYS A 155 -15.76 -16.96 14.37
N GLU A 156 -16.15 -16.28 15.45
CA GLU A 156 -16.84 -15.00 15.37
C GLU A 156 -16.23 -14.00 16.37
N ILE A 157 -16.36 -12.72 16.06
CA ILE A 157 -16.07 -11.63 16.99
C ILE A 157 -17.30 -10.74 17.04
N HIS A 158 -17.94 -10.66 18.20
CA HIS A 158 -19.01 -9.71 18.44
C HIS A 158 -18.39 -8.36 18.82
N VAL A 159 -18.74 -7.31 18.07
CA VAL A 159 -18.21 -5.97 18.30
C VAL A 159 -19.31 -5.08 18.87
N ARG A 160 -19.06 -4.52 20.06
CA ARG A 160 -19.92 -3.51 20.68
C ARG A 160 -19.33 -2.13 20.41
N LEU A 161 -20.07 -1.34 19.63
CA LEU A 161 -19.75 0.06 19.37
C LEU A 161 -20.30 0.98 20.48
N PRO A 162 -19.66 2.14 20.72
CA PRO A 162 -20.18 3.16 21.61
C PRO A 162 -21.37 3.90 20.98
N ASP A 163 -22.23 4.50 21.82
CA ASP A 163 -23.39 5.28 21.35
C ASP A 163 -22.96 6.54 20.58
N LYS A 164 -21.89 7.18 21.06
CA LYS A 164 -21.24 8.31 20.39
C LYS A 164 -19.94 7.83 19.76
N LYS A 165 -19.67 8.28 18.54
CA LYS A 165 -18.43 7.97 17.80
C LYS A 165 -17.48 9.16 17.90
N LEU A 166 -16.78 9.26 19.01
CA LEU A 166 -15.79 10.31 19.29
C LEU A 166 -14.42 9.66 19.50
N LEU A 167 -13.35 10.43 19.30
CA LEU A 167 -12.01 9.98 19.63
C LEU A 167 -11.92 9.61 21.13
N GLY A 168 -11.40 8.42 21.45
CA GLY A 168 -11.26 7.92 22.83
C GLY A 168 -12.47 7.15 23.40
N GLU A 169 -13.60 7.11 22.68
CA GLU A 169 -14.73 6.25 23.06
C GLU A 169 -14.36 4.77 22.98
N ARG A 170 -15.03 3.95 23.78
CA ARG A 170 -14.67 2.54 23.95
C ARG A 170 -15.40 1.65 22.95
N VAL A 171 -14.64 0.88 22.18
CA VAL A 171 -15.09 -0.29 21.42
C VAL A 171 -14.74 -1.55 22.21
N THR A 172 -15.63 -2.54 22.23
CA THR A 172 -15.36 -3.85 22.84
C THR A 172 -15.49 -4.98 21.83
N PHE A 173 -14.46 -5.83 21.74
CA PHE A 173 -14.41 -7.04 20.95
C PHE A 173 -14.59 -8.25 21.87
N THR A 174 -15.67 -9.00 21.65
CA THR A 174 -15.99 -10.22 22.39
C THR A 174 -15.86 -11.41 21.45
N PRO A 175 -14.79 -12.21 21.57
CA PRO A 175 -14.60 -13.38 20.72
C PRO A 175 -15.57 -14.51 21.08
N ASP A 176 -16.04 -15.24 20.07
CA ASP A 176 -16.74 -16.52 20.17
C ASP A 176 -16.03 -17.53 19.25
N PHE A 177 -15.05 -18.24 19.83
CA PHE A 177 -14.18 -19.16 19.10
C PHE A 177 -14.43 -20.60 19.56
N GLY A 178 -14.62 -21.49 18.61
CA GLY A 178 -14.68 -22.93 18.84
C GLY A 178 -13.39 -23.49 19.43
N MET A 179 -13.49 -24.65 20.09
CA MET A 179 -12.36 -25.27 20.82
C MET A 179 -11.11 -25.47 19.94
N VAL A 180 -11.28 -25.75 18.65
CA VAL A 180 -10.17 -25.95 17.70
C VAL A 180 -9.17 -24.80 17.70
N PHE A 181 -9.66 -23.57 17.89
CA PHE A 181 -8.80 -22.39 17.87
C PHE A 181 -7.98 -22.23 19.15
N GLN A 182 -8.28 -22.96 20.24
CA GLN A 182 -7.51 -22.86 21.50
C GLN A 182 -6.05 -23.30 21.34
N MET A 183 -5.75 -24.02 20.26
CA MET A 183 -4.40 -24.42 19.88
C MET A 183 -3.73 -23.44 18.90
N ALA A 184 -4.45 -22.39 18.48
CA ALA A 184 -3.98 -21.37 17.57
C ALA A 184 -3.62 -20.08 18.32
N GLU A 185 -2.68 -19.34 17.76
CA GLU A 185 -2.50 -17.94 18.12
C GLU A 185 -3.40 -17.10 17.21
N LEU A 186 -4.25 -16.27 17.80
CA LEU A 186 -5.18 -15.41 17.08
C LEU A 186 -4.82 -13.95 17.32
N GLU A 187 -4.76 -13.15 16.27
CA GLU A 187 -4.38 -11.74 16.32
C GLU A 187 -5.48 -10.88 15.70
N LEU A 188 -6.13 -10.06 16.53
CA LEU A 188 -7.03 -9.00 16.09
C LEU A 188 -6.19 -7.77 15.76
N ARG A 189 -6.41 -7.20 14.59
CA ARG A 189 -5.83 -5.94 14.14
C ARG A 189 -6.95 -4.98 13.78
N VAL A 190 -6.90 -3.78 14.32
CA VAL A 190 -7.70 -2.63 13.87
C VAL A 190 -6.72 -1.68 13.18
N PHE A 191 -7.10 -1.20 12.00
CA PHE A 191 -6.27 -0.30 11.20
C PHE A 191 -7.15 0.76 10.56
N GLU A 192 -6.55 1.91 10.29
CA GLU A 192 -7.15 2.99 9.53
C GLU A 192 -7.14 2.61 8.03
N ARG A 193 -8.18 2.97 7.28
CA ARG A 193 -8.33 2.76 5.84
C ARG A 193 -8.22 4.08 5.09
N ASP A 194 -7.04 4.26 4.49
CA ASP A 194 -6.81 5.21 3.39
C ASP A 194 -7.60 4.85 2.11
N GLU A 195 -8.94 4.99 2.09
CA GLU A 195 -9.77 4.79 0.89
C GLU A 195 -10.23 6.09 0.21
N GLY A 196 -9.75 7.24 0.67
CA GLY A 196 -9.90 8.50 -0.05
C GLY A 196 -9.24 8.42 -1.43
N ALA A 197 -9.96 8.82 -2.48
CA ALA A 197 -9.42 8.87 -3.85
C ALA A 197 -8.21 9.82 -4.01
N ASP A 198 -7.90 10.62 -2.99
CA ASP A 198 -6.79 11.58 -2.91
C ASP A 198 -5.71 11.17 -1.87
N GLU A 199 -5.78 9.98 -1.26
CA GLU A 199 -4.88 9.55 -0.18
C GLU A 199 -3.73 8.65 -0.70
N ILE A 200 -2.52 8.88 -0.19
CA ILE A 200 -1.34 8.07 -0.51
C ILE A 200 -1.28 6.93 0.50
N ALA A 201 -1.72 5.74 0.10
CA ALA A 201 -1.63 4.54 0.93
C ALA A 201 -0.21 4.36 1.50
N ALA A 202 -0.12 4.21 2.82
CA ALA A 202 1.15 3.94 3.48
C ALA A 202 1.80 2.65 2.93
N LYS A 203 3.15 2.62 2.86
CA LYS A 203 3.91 1.45 2.36
C LYS A 203 3.67 0.17 3.17
N GLU A 204 3.29 0.31 4.43
CA GLU A 204 2.92 -0.79 5.32
C GLU A 204 1.65 -0.39 6.09
N PRO A 205 0.65 -1.29 6.21
CA PRO A 205 -0.55 -1.01 6.98
C PRO A 205 -0.19 -0.81 8.45
N ARG A 206 -0.53 0.38 8.98
CA ARG A 206 -0.31 0.72 10.39
C ARG A 206 -1.52 0.26 11.20
N ASN A 207 -1.29 -0.62 12.16
CA ASN A 207 -2.35 -1.06 13.05
C ASN A 207 -2.58 0.03 14.11
N ALA A 208 -3.80 0.54 14.17
CA ALA A 208 -4.24 1.40 15.25
C ALA A 208 -4.34 0.64 16.57
N PHE A 209 -4.73 -0.64 16.54
CA PHE A 209 -4.79 -1.49 17.72
C PHE A 209 -4.51 -2.94 17.34
N THR A 210 -3.75 -3.63 18.18
CA THR A 210 -3.47 -5.05 18.01
C THR A 210 -3.69 -5.79 19.32
N HIS A 211 -4.35 -6.94 19.26
CA HIS A 211 -4.45 -7.85 20.38
C HIS A 211 -4.22 -9.29 19.95
N THR A 212 -3.40 -10.02 20.72
CA THR A 212 -3.11 -11.43 20.48
C THR A 212 -3.70 -12.29 21.60
N TRP A 213 -4.54 -13.24 21.24
CA TRP A 213 -4.91 -14.34 22.10
C TRP A 213 -3.94 -15.51 21.89
N THR A 214 -3.26 -15.91 22.96
CA THR A 214 -2.26 -16.99 22.92
C THR A 214 -2.90 -18.36 23.12
N PRO A 215 -2.31 -19.43 22.55
CA PRO A 215 -2.79 -20.79 22.73
C PRO A 215 -2.89 -21.19 24.21
N GLY A 216 -3.87 -22.02 24.54
CA GLY A 216 -4.06 -22.60 25.88
C GLY A 216 -4.77 -21.70 26.89
N TYR A 217 -5.09 -20.46 26.54
CA TYR A 217 -5.97 -19.60 27.33
C TYR A 217 -7.41 -19.69 26.85
N PHE A 218 -8.36 -19.72 27.78
CA PHE A 218 -9.78 -19.57 27.43
C PHE A 218 -9.98 -18.19 26.79
N PHE A 219 -10.38 -18.17 25.52
CA PHE A 219 -10.56 -16.93 24.76
C PHE A 219 -11.75 -16.08 25.19
N THR A 220 -12.42 -16.37 26.30
CA THR A 220 -13.66 -15.70 26.71
C THR A 220 -13.48 -14.25 27.17
N LEU A 221 -12.24 -13.78 27.30
CA LEU A 221 -11.97 -12.43 27.76
C LEU A 221 -12.12 -11.43 26.61
N SER A 222 -13.11 -10.55 26.75
CA SER A 222 -13.30 -9.41 25.86
C SER A 222 -12.10 -8.46 25.91
N ARG A 223 -11.93 -7.71 24.82
CA ARG A 223 -10.88 -6.70 24.68
C ARG A 223 -11.48 -5.36 24.33
N SER A 224 -10.95 -4.32 24.94
CA SER A 224 -11.38 -2.96 24.69
C SER A 224 -10.32 -2.21 23.91
N TRP A 225 -10.77 -1.26 23.11
CA TRP A 225 -9.95 -0.33 22.36
C TRP A 225 -10.56 1.06 22.50
N ALA A 226 -9.75 2.09 22.73
CA ALA A 226 -10.19 3.47 22.66
C ALA A 226 -9.99 3.97 21.23
N ILE A 227 -11.05 4.46 20.59
CA ILE A 227 -11.03 4.88 19.18
C ILE A 227 -9.88 5.87 18.94
N GLY A 228 -9.01 5.55 17.99
CA GLY A 228 -7.86 6.37 17.58
C GLY A 228 -6.64 6.32 18.50
N PHE A 229 -6.62 5.42 19.50
CA PHE A 229 -5.46 5.18 20.38
C PHE A 229 -4.87 3.77 20.15
N THR A 230 -3.67 3.53 20.66
CA THR A 230 -2.98 2.23 20.55
C THR A 230 -3.57 1.15 21.47
N ASP A 231 -4.32 1.55 22.49
CA ASP A 231 -4.97 0.69 23.48
C ASP A 231 -6.23 1.35 24.08
N ASP A 232 -6.72 0.88 25.24
CA ASP A 232 -7.88 1.45 25.92
C ASP A 232 -7.55 2.48 27.03
N SER A 233 -6.26 2.76 27.26
CA SER A 233 -5.74 3.69 28.27
C SER A 233 -5.80 5.16 27.83
N CYS A 234 -5.91 5.41 26.52
CA CYS A 234 -5.89 6.74 25.92
C CYS A 234 -4.56 7.50 26.10
N HIS A 235 -3.44 6.82 26.40
CA HIS A 235 -2.15 7.50 26.58
C HIS A 235 -1.40 7.82 25.29
N GLN A 236 -1.59 7.00 24.24
CA GLN A 236 -0.89 7.16 22.97
C GLN A 236 -1.85 7.04 21.79
N LEU A 237 -1.88 8.06 20.95
CA LEU A 237 -2.66 8.06 19.72
C LEU A 237 -2.07 7.05 18.73
N ALA A 238 -2.95 6.37 18.02
CA ALA A 238 -2.56 5.51 16.91
C ALA A 238 -1.96 6.35 15.78
N ASP A 239 -0.91 5.86 15.14
CA ASP A 239 -0.38 6.48 13.93
C ASP A 239 -1.32 6.17 12.75
N VAL A 240 -2.12 7.17 12.36
CA VAL A 240 -3.14 7.10 11.30
C VAL A 240 -2.62 7.58 9.93
N GLY A 241 -1.31 7.72 9.75
CA GLY A 241 -0.72 8.15 8.47
C GLY A 241 -0.51 9.66 8.36
N GLU A 242 0.08 10.09 7.24
CA GLU A 242 0.61 11.45 7.04
C GLU A 242 -0.37 12.40 6.33
N GLU A 243 -1.38 11.89 5.61
CA GLU A 243 -2.26 12.70 4.76
C GLU A 243 -3.73 12.26 4.81
N GLU A 244 -4.29 12.10 6.01
CA GLU A 244 -5.71 11.77 6.11
C GLU A 244 -6.54 13.04 5.95
N VAL A 245 -7.55 13.03 5.07
CA VAL A 245 -8.43 14.19 4.85
C VAL A 245 -9.88 13.80 5.16
N GLY A 246 -10.36 14.21 6.33
CA GLY A 246 -11.75 14.02 6.73
C GLY A 246 -11.90 13.17 7.98
N ALA A 247 -12.89 12.29 7.98
CA ALA A 247 -13.19 11.41 9.11
C ALA A 247 -12.23 10.22 9.12
N LEU A 248 -11.91 9.72 10.32
CA LEU A 248 -11.12 8.52 10.52
C LEU A 248 -11.94 7.27 10.16
N GLU A 249 -11.44 6.43 9.25
CA GLU A 249 -12.14 5.24 8.79
C GLU A 249 -11.41 3.96 9.23
N PHE A 250 -11.97 3.22 10.18
CA PHE A 250 -11.35 2.01 10.69
C PHE A 250 -11.96 0.74 10.10
N ALA A 251 -11.08 -0.24 9.89
CA ALA A 251 -11.39 -1.65 9.64
C ALA A 251 -10.76 -2.55 10.69
N TRP A 252 -11.19 -3.81 10.72
CA TRP A 252 -10.50 -4.82 11.51
C TRP A 252 -10.36 -6.15 10.78
N GLN A 253 -9.32 -6.89 11.15
CA GLN A 253 -9.00 -8.23 10.67
C GLN A 253 -8.68 -9.15 11.84
N LEU A 254 -9.07 -10.43 11.72
CA LEU A 254 -8.62 -11.51 12.60
C LEU A 254 -7.71 -12.44 11.82
N TRP A 255 -6.48 -12.57 12.28
CA TRP A 255 -5.48 -13.47 11.73
C TRP A 255 -5.28 -14.66 12.67
N GLY A 256 -5.04 -15.84 12.12
CA GLY A 256 -4.71 -17.04 12.88
C GLY A 256 -3.41 -17.66 12.41
N ARG A 257 -2.62 -18.19 13.34
CA ARG A 257 -1.45 -19.02 13.02
C ARG A 257 -1.33 -20.21 13.95
N HIS A 258 -0.85 -21.32 13.39
CA HIS A 258 -0.30 -22.42 14.17
C HIS A 258 1.12 -22.03 14.63
N SER A 259 1.58 -22.54 15.78
CA SER A 259 2.87 -22.17 16.38
C SER A 259 4.03 -22.25 15.37
N GLY A 260 4.60 -21.09 15.00
CA GLY A 260 5.70 -20.97 14.04
C GLY A 260 5.31 -21.00 12.55
N GLY A 261 4.02 -21.11 12.23
CA GLY A 261 3.49 -21.03 10.86
C GLY A 261 3.21 -19.60 10.39
N SER A 262 2.96 -19.46 9.09
CA SER A 262 2.54 -18.19 8.49
C SER A 262 1.12 -17.80 8.93
N PRO A 263 0.86 -16.51 9.19
CA PRO A 263 -0.47 -16.05 9.55
C PRO A 263 -1.45 -16.16 8.37
N THR A 264 -2.68 -16.58 8.65
CA THR A 264 -3.78 -16.68 7.69
C THR A 264 -4.91 -15.77 8.12
N LEU A 265 -5.43 -14.95 7.19
CA LEU A 265 -6.60 -14.11 7.45
C LEU A 265 -7.85 -14.99 7.59
N LEU A 266 -8.54 -14.88 8.73
CA LEU A 266 -9.72 -15.67 9.05
C LEU A 266 -11.01 -14.86 8.88
N LEU A 267 -11.05 -13.66 9.46
CA LEU A 267 -12.21 -12.76 9.41
C LEU A 267 -11.77 -11.34 9.10
N GLU A 268 -12.66 -10.57 8.47
CA GLU A 268 -12.43 -9.16 8.18
C GLU A 268 -13.76 -8.40 8.18
N ASN A 269 -13.74 -7.18 8.71
CA ASN A 269 -14.77 -6.19 8.44
C ASN A 269 -14.11 -4.88 7.98
N LYS A 270 -14.25 -4.63 6.68
CA LYS A 270 -13.70 -3.43 6.04
C LYS A 270 -14.44 -2.16 6.45
N ASN A 271 -15.77 -2.22 6.55
CA ASN A 271 -16.61 -1.05 6.81
C ASN A 271 -17.02 -1.01 8.29
N PHE A 272 -16.03 -0.94 9.18
CA PHE A 272 -16.26 -1.13 10.60
C PHE A 272 -16.71 0.16 11.30
N LEU A 273 -15.93 1.24 11.22
CA LEU A 273 -16.19 2.43 12.03
C LEU A 273 -15.64 3.71 11.40
N THR A 274 -16.51 4.69 11.16
CA THR A 274 -16.12 6.06 10.76
C THR A 274 -16.33 7.04 11.91
N VAL A 275 -15.32 7.85 12.23
CA VAL A 275 -15.30 8.79 13.37
C VAL A 275 -14.82 10.17 12.89
N PRO A 276 -15.55 11.27 13.12
CA PRO A 276 -15.07 12.61 12.79
C PRO A 276 -13.75 12.91 13.52
N ARG A 277 -12.80 13.57 12.84
CA ARG A 277 -11.58 14.02 13.48
C ARG A 277 -11.89 15.08 14.54
N PRO A 278 -11.15 15.11 15.68
CA PRO A 278 -11.20 16.23 16.59
C PRO A 278 -10.94 17.55 15.89
N LYS A 279 -11.59 18.62 16.34
CA LYS A 279 -11.47 19.95 15.73
C LYS A 279 -11.06 21.00 16.73
N LEU A 280 -10.01 21.77 16.41
CA LEU A 280 -9.63 22.98 17.13
C LEU A 280 -10.56 24.13 16.72
N GLU A 281 -11.42 24.55 17.63
CA GLU A 281 -12.42 25.62 17.40
C GLU A 281 -11.90 26.98 17.88
N ASP A 282 -11.16 27.00 18.99
CA ASP A 282 -10.58 28.22 19.56
C ASP A 282 -9.20 27.95 20.15
N PHE A 283 -8.31 28.94 20.06
CA PHE A 283 -6.99 28.97 20.71
C PHE A 283 -6.43 30.39 20.65
N ARG A 284 -6.21 31.01 21.83
CA ARG A 284 -5.79 32.40 21.97
C ARG A 284 -5.02 32.67 23.26
N ILE A 285 -4.37 33.83 23.33
CA ILE A 285 -3.71 34.33 24.54
C ILE A 285 -4.14 35.75 24.91
N GLU A 286 -4.22 36.04 26.20
CA GLU A 286 -4.60 37.35 26.75
C GLU A 286 -3.62 37.75 27.86
N TYR A 287 -3.24 39.04 27.93
CA TYR A 287 -2.34 39.52 28.99
C TYR A 287 -3.09 39.64 30.32
N ASP A 288 -2.54 39.07 31.40
CA ASP A 288 -3.08 39.21 32.76
C ASP A 288 -2.36 40.36 33.48
N PRO A 289 -2.98 41.55 33.62
CA PRO A 289 -2.33 42.69 34.27
C PRO A 289 -2.21 42.52 35.79
N SER A 290 -2.82 41.48 36.38
CA SER A 290 -2.73 41.24 37.83
C SER A 290 -1.34 40.79 38.26
N ILE A 291 -0.54 40.19 37.36
CA ILE A 291 0.84 39.79 37.61
C ILE A 291 1.68 40.10 36.37
N GLU A 292 2.71 40.92 36.56
CA GLU A 292 3.64 41.30 35.50
C GLU A 292 4.25 40.05 34.82
N GLY A 293 4.33 40.08 33.48
CA GLY A 293 4.86 38.96 32.70
C GLY A 293 3.98 37.70 32.66
N THR A 294 2.70 37.75 33.09
CA THR A 294 1.79 36.60 33.04
C THR A 294 0.76 36.72 31.90
N TRP A 295 0.48 35.59 31.26
CA TRP A 295 -0.45 35.46 30.13
C TRP A 295 -1.47 34.36 30.44
N GLU A 296 -2.73 34.64 30.19
CA GLU A 296 -3.80 33.64 30.18
C GLU A 296 -3.87 33.00 28.80
N VAL A 297 -4.01 31.67 28.77
CA VAL A 297 -4.18 30.90 27.55
C VAL A 297 -5.46 30.09 27.62
N SER A 298 -6.24 30.11 26.54
CA SER A 298 -7.50 29.39 26.48
C SER A 298 -7.81 28.89 25.06
N GLY A 299 -8.64 27.86 24.98
CA GLY A 299 -9.11 27.33 23.71
C GLY A 299 -10.12 26.21 23.84
N LYS A 300 -10.52 25.63 22.69
CA LYS A 300 -11.55 24.60 22.61
C LYS A 300 -11.26 23.57 21.53
N ILE A 301 -11.30 22.28 21.90
CA ILE A 301 -11.21 21.13 20.99
C ILE A 301 -12.49 20.29 21.11
N SER A 302 -13.23 20.15 20.01
CA SER A 302 -14.39 19.26 19.94
C SER A 302 -14.05 17.91 19.31
N GLY A 303 -14.96 16.93 19.39
CA GLY A 303 -14.76 15.59 18.81
C GLY A 303 -13.99 14.59 19.68
N VAL A 304 -13.64 14.97 20.92
CA VAL A 304 -12.91 14.12 21.88
C VAL A 304 -13.85 13.65 22.99
N SER A 305 -13.78 12.38 23.35
CA SER A 305 -14.51 11.85 24.51
C SER A 305 -13.93 12.39 25.81
N PRO A 306 -14.75 12.79 26.80
CA PRO A 306 -14.26 13.11 28.15
C PRO A 306 -13.46 11.98 28.79
N ARG A 307 -13.72 10.73 28.40
CA ARG A 307 -12.98 9.54 28.87
C ARG A 307 -11.51 9.55 28.43
N ALA A 308 -11.17 10.27 27.36
CA ALA A 308 -9.81 10.31 26.85
C ALA A 308 -8.85 11.03 27.80
N GLU A 309 -9.36 11.93 28.67
CA GLU A 309 -8.55 12.77 29.57
C GLU A 309 -7.35 13.42 28.86
N LEU A 310 -7.57 13.83 27.60
CA LEU A 310 -6.53 14.26 26.68
C LEU A 310 -5.74 15.44 27.28
N GLN A 311 -4.42 15.33 27.23
CA GLN A 311 -3.51 16.38 27.70
C GLN A 311 -3.00 17.20 26.51
N ILE A 312 -2.68 18.46 26.78
CA ILE A 312 -2.23 19.43 25.79
C ILE A 312 -0.98 20.14 26.32
N ASP A 313 0.08 20.20 25.53
CA ASP A 313 1.25 21.03 25.87
C ASP A 313 1.10 22.40 25.19
N VAL A 314 1.30 23.48 25.94
CA VAL A 314 1.19 24.86 25.43
C VAL A 314 2.41 25.71 25.83
N ALA A 315 2.96 26.49 24.91
CA ALA A 315 4.13 27.35 25.14
C ALA A 315 4.01 28.73 24.47
N LEU A 316 4.71 29.74 25.00
CA LEU A 316 4.81 31.08 24.40
C LEU A 316 5.91 31.16 23.33
N VAL A 317 5.70 31.98 22.29
CA VAL A 317 6.68 32.26 21.24
C VAL A 317 7.01 33.76 21.17
N GLU A 318 8.31 34.08 21.09
CA GLU A 318 8.82 35.45 21.02
C GLU A 318 9.11 35.91 19.58
N PRO A 319 8.71 37.14 19.19
CA PRO A 319 8.79 37.61 17.79
C PRO A 319 10.17 38.07 17.29
N ARG A 320 11.22 38.21 18.13
CA ARG A 320 12.43 38.99 17.73
C ARG A 320 13.80 38.47 18.16
N SER A 321 13.96 37.16 18.32
CA SER A 321 15.30 36.59 18.49
C SER A 321 16.00 36.42 17.12
N LYS A 322 16.79 37.40 16.69
CA LYS A 322 17.66 37.29 15.48
C LYS A 322 18.91 36.42 15.69
N THR A 323 19.09 35.86 16.88
CA THR A 323 20.10 34.85 17.20
C THR A 323 19.49 33.89 18.22
N PRO A 324 19.27 32.61 17.90
CA PRO A 324 18.53 31.70 18.77
C PRO A 324 19.29 31.46 20.07
N LEU A 325 18.81 32.00 21.18
CA LEU A 325 18.91 31.28 22.44
C LEU A 325 18.02 30.06 22.26
N LEU A 326 18.59 28.87 22.47
CA LEU A 326 17.81 27.66 22.69
C LEU A 326 16.98 27.89 23.97
N ILE A 327 15.86 28.59 23.84
CA ILE A 327 14.73 28.36 24.71
C ILE A 327 14.35 26.94 24.35
N ASN A 328 14.87 26.00 25.13
CA ASN A 328 14.46 24.62 25.07
C ASN A 328 12.94 24.67 25.30
N HIS A 329 12.14 24.53 24.25
CA HIS A 329 10.68 24.69 24.34
C HIS A 329 10.09 23.72 25.39
N ASP A 330 10.84 22.67 25.74
CA ASP A 330 10.53 21.72 26.80
C ASP A 330 10.61 22.29 28.24
N SER A 331 11.22 23.45 28.49
CA SER A 331 11.27 24.08 29.83
C SER A 331 10.27 25.23 30.05
N ALA A 332 9.54 25.65 29.01
CA ALA A 332 8.55 26.73 29.10
C ALA A 332 7.11 26.28 28.76
N ALA A 333 6.93 25.02 28.33
CA ALA A 333 5.62 24.46 28.06
C ALA A 333 4.88 24.11 29.37
N VAL A 334 3.59 24.43 29.43
CA VAL A 334 2.68 23.99 30.49
C VAL A 334 1.76 22.91 29.93
N ARG A 335 1.54 21.85 30.72
CA ARG A 335 0.59 20.79 30.38
C ARG A 335 -0.77 21.12 30.96
N LEU A 336 -1.77 21.22 30.08
CA LEU A 336 -3.16 21.53 30.41
C LEU A 336 -4.06 20.33 30.13
N PRO A 337 -4.99 19.98 31.03
CA PRO A 337 -6.00 18.98 30.75
C PRO A 337 -7.09 19.56 29.84
N LEU A 338 -7.62 18.74 28.93
CA LEU A 338 -8.83 19.06 28.17
C LEU A 338 -10.06 18.76 29.04
N GLY A 339 -10.88 19.78 29.30
CA GLY A 339 -12.13 19.65 30.03
C GLY A 339 -13.15 18.75 29.31
N SER A 340 -14.16 18.27 30.03
CA SER A 340 -15.20 17.39 29.48
C SER A 340 -16.08 18.05 28.40
N ASP A 341 -16.08 19.38 28.34
CA ASP A 341 -16.72 20.21 27.33
C ASP A 341 -15.78 20.57 26.16
N GLY A 342 -14.55 20.07 26.20
CA GLY A 342 -13.50 20.36 25.23
C GLY A 342 -12.78 21.69 25.48
N ILE A 343 -12.98 22.36 26.62
CA ILE A 343 -12.31 23.62 26.94
C ILE A 343 -10.99 23.35 27.67
N PHE A 344 -9.94 24.10 27.36
CA PHE A 344 -8.69 24.12 28.12
C PHE A 344 -8.31 25.57 28.46
N GLU A 345 -7.82 25.78 29.68
CA GLU A 345 -7.45 27.09 30.21
C GLU A 345 -6.21 26.98 31.11
N GLY A 346 -5.36 28.00 31.12
CA GLY A 346 -4.15 28.01 31.93
C GLY A 346 -3.44 29.36 31.94
N TYR A 347 -2.34 29.44 32.69
CA TYR A 347 -1.49 30.64 32.76
C TYR A 347 -0.06 30.29 32.34
N LEU A 348 0.60 31.20 31.63
CA LEU A 348 2.00 31.11 31.19
C LEU A 348 2.78 32.31 31.75
N GLY A 349 4.05 32.13 32.14
CA GLY A 349 4.91 33.22 32.67
C GLY A 349 5.26 33.09 34.16
N GLU A 350 5.48 34.22 34.85
CA GLU A 350 6.05 34.27 36.22
C GLU A 350 5.31 33.40 37.25
N ARG A 351 3.98 33.25 37.14
CA ARG A 351 3.18 32.38 38.03
C ARG A 351 3.63 30.91 38.02
N HIS A 352 4.24 30.42 36.93
CA HIS A 352 4.62 29.01 36.78
C HIS A 352 6.10 28.74 37.10
N TRP A 353 6.95 29.77 37.24
CA TRP A 353 8.41 29.64 37.37
C TRP A 353 8.95 29.82 38.80
N LEU A 354 8.16 29.49 39.82
CA LEU A 354 8.47 29.70 41.25
C LEU A 354 9.85 29.21 41.73
N PHE A 355 10.56 28.35 40.97
CA PHE A 355 11.87 27.81 41.32
C PHE A 355 12.99 28.07 40.29
N THR A 356 12.70 28.66 39.13
CA THR A 356 13.68 29.00 38.09
C THR A 356 13.42 30.43 37.63
N ARG A 357 13.95 31.39 38.38
CA ARG A 357 13.82 32.81 38.06
C ARG A 357 14.83 33.16 36.96
N PRO A 358 14.44 33.43 35.70
CA PRO A 358 15.34 34.10 34.76
C PRO A 358 15.74 35.48 35.31
N ALA A 359 16.88 36.01 34.87
CA ALA A 359 17.39 37.25 35.42
C ALA A 359 16.41 38.41 35.12
N ALA A 360 16.16 39.27 36.11
CA ALA A 360 15.27 40.41 35.95
C ALA A 360 15.73 41.29 34.76
N GLY A 361 14.88 41.38 33.73
CA GLY A 361 15.17 42.09 32.46
C GLY A 361 15.13 41.21 31.21
N GLU A 362 14.97 39.88 31.33
CA GLU A 362 14.90 38.95 30.19
C GLU A 362 13.47 38.61 29.73
N PHE A 363 12.42 39.14 30.37
CA PHE A 363 11.06 38.85 29.92
C PHE A 363 10.73 39.61 28.63
N PRO A 364 10.14 38.94 27.63
CA PRO A 364 9.64 39.62 26.44
C PRO A 364 8.55 40.61 26.87
N LEU A 365 8.68 41.87 26.44
CA LEU A 365 7.70 42.94 26.70
C LEU A 365 6.29 42.58 26.18
N ALA A 366 6.18 41.61 25.26
CA ALA A 366 4.98 40.81 24.98
C ALA A 366 5.37 39.61 24.08
N PRO A 367 5.02 38.34 24.39
CA PRO A 367 4.96 37.27 23.39
C PRO A 367 4.09 37.67 22.21
N ALA A 368 4.41 37.13 21.03
CA ALA A 368 3.61 37.39 19.84
C ALA A 368 2.38 36.47 19.75
N PHE A 369 2.53 35.23 20.18
CA PHE A 369 1.50 34.18 20.13
C PHE A 369 1.92 32.98 21.00
N ALA A 370 1.04 31.97 21.11
CA ALA A 370 1.32 30.68 21.73
C ALA A 370 1.27 29.53 20.71
N ILE A 371 1.88 28.40 21.05
CA ILE A 371 1.85 27.15 20.28
C ILE A 371 1.31 26.00 21.14
N LEU A 372 0.61 25.06 20.50
CA LEU A 372 -0.04 23.91 21.11
C LEU A 372 0.39 22.60 20.42
N SER A 373 0.65 21.55 21.19
CA SER A 373 0.87 20.18 20.70
C SER A 373 0.08 19.14 21.49
N LEU A 374 -0.04 17.93 20.92
CA LEU A 374 -0.68 16.77 21.57
C LEU A 374 0.38 15.78 22.05
N PRO A 375 0.66 15.67 23.36
CA PRO A 375 1.67 14.75 23.89
C PRO A 375 1.36 13.27 23.63
N ALA A 376 0.10 12.92 23.39
CA ALA A 376 -0.30 11.57 23.01
C ALA A 376 0.08 11.21 21.57
N ALA A 377 0.34 12.20 20.70
CA ALA A 377 0.76 12.01 19.31
C ALA A 377 2.28 11.79 19.23
N ILE A 378 2.82 10.73 19.84
CA ILE A 378 4.26 10.42 19.78
C ILE A 378 4.53 9.42 18.66
N ARG A 379 5.51 9.76 17.80
CA ARG A 379 6.04 8.90 16.73
C ARG A 379 7.55 8.74 16.90
N ASP A 380 8.02 7.49 16.99
CA ASP A 380 9.45 7.15 17.15
C ASP A 380 10.15 7.88 18.31
N GLY A 381 9.43 8.09 19.41
CA GLY A 381 9.93 8.80 20.60
C GLY A 381 10.02 10.32 20.45
N LYS A 382 9.43 10.90 19.40
CA LYS A 382 9.34 12.34 19.16
C LYS A 382 7.88 12.78 19.05
N ARG A 383 7.63 14.08 19.21
CA ARG A 383 6.32 14.66 18.88
C ARG A 383 6.00 14.40 17.40
N GLY A 384 4.82 13.87 17.16
CA GLY A 384 4.28 13.55 15.85
C GLY A 384 3.48 14.69 15.24
N PRO A 385 3.04 14.53 13.99
CA PRO A 385 2.29 15.57 13.26
C PRO A 385 0.95 15.87 13.92
N ILE A 386 0.68 17.14 14.20
CA ILE A 386 -0.60 17.53 14.80
C ILE A 386 -1.77 17.40 13.81
N ALA A 387 -1.51 17.66 12.53
CA ALA A 387 -2.53 17.67 11.48
C ALA A 387 -3.14 16.28 11.21
N ALA A 388 -2.43 15.19 11.55
CA ALA A 388 -2.97 13.83 11.45
C ALA A 388 -4.06 13.55 12.50
N HIS A 389 -4.07 14.28 13.61
CA HIS A 389 -4.95 14.00 14.75
C HIS A 389 -5.94 15.11 15.06
N LEU A 390 -5.74 16.31 14.53
CA LEU A 390 -6.51 17.49 14.86
C LEU A 390 -6.78 18.33 13.60
N ASP A 391 -8.05 18.49 13.27
CA ASP A 391 -8.50 19.42 12.24
C ASP A 391 -8.51 20.85 12.78
N PHE A 392 -8.06 21.80 11.98
CA PHE A 392 -8.13 23.22 12.29
C PHE A 392 -8.27 24.06 11.02
N ASP A 393 -8.88 25.24 11.17
CA ASP A 393 -9.00 26.20 10.07
C ASP A 393 -7.64 26.86 9.81
N ASP A 394 -7.03 26.54 8.67
CA ASP A 394 -5.73 27.04 8.27
C ASP A 394 -5.70 28.55 7.96
N THR A 395 -6.86 29.20 7.89
CA THR A 395 -6.96 30.67 7.77
C THR A 395 -6.92 31.37 9.13
N THR A 396 -7.30 30.66 10.19
CA THR A 396 -7.33 31.17 11.56
C THR A 396 -6.09 30.74 12.35
N PHE A 397 -5.64 29.50 12.15
CA PHE A 397 -4.49 28.91 12.83
C PHE A 397 -3.40 28.54 11.82
N SER A 398 -2.17 28.32 12.30
CA SER A 398 -1.04 27.94 11.46
C SER A 398 -0.30 26.76 12.07
N ALA A 399 0.14 25.83 11.24
CA ALA A 399 1.17 24.88 11.63
C ALA A 399 2.48 25.62 11.97
N PHE A 400 3.23 25.09 12.93
CA PHE A 400 4.50 25.63 13.42
C PHE A 400 5.51 24.50 13.60
N LYS A 401 6.73 24.71 13.09
CA LYS A 401 7.80 23.71 13.16
C LYS A 401 9.15 24.39 13.28
N GLY A 402 9.97 23.90 14.20
CA GLY A 402 11.23 24.54 14.54
C GLY A 402 10.98 25.92 15.15
N HIS A 403 11.05 26.96 14.32
CA HIS A 403 10.93 28.36 14.76
C HIS A 403 10.11 29.24 13.81
N GLU A 404 9.35 28.64 12.89
CA GLU A 404 8.60 29.40 11.89
C GLU A 404 7.20 28.82 11.63
N LEU A 405 6.30 29.69 11.18
CA LEU A 405 5.03 29.27 10.61
C LEU A 405 5.31 28.45 9.34
N THR A 406 4.63 27.32 9.20
CA THR A 406 4.89 26.40 8.08
C THR A 406 3.59 25.89 7.47
N TRP A 407 3.72 25.26 6.30
CA TRP A 407 2.69 24.43 5.67
C TRP A 407 3.07 22.95 5.70
N ASP A 408 4.14 22.61 6.42
CA ASP A 408 4.61 21.25 6.60
C ASP A 408 3.53 20.46 7.35
N ILE A 409 3.08 19.37 6.73
CA ILE A 409 2.12 18.43 7.32
C ILE A 409 2.73 17.70 8.53
N ASP A 410 4.06 17.61 8.58
CA ASP A 410 4.83 17.04 9.67
C ASP A 410 5.14 18.06 10.79
N ALA A 411 4.36 19.14 10.88
CA ALA A 411 4.46 20.08 11.98
C ALA A 411 3.91 19.47 13.27
N ASP A 412 4.70 19.56 14.34
CA ASP A 412 4.36 19.04 15.66
C ASP A 412 3.56 20.05 16.52
N TRP A 413 3.39 21.28 16.04
CA TRP A 413 2.67 22.34 16.73
C TRP A 413 1.67 23.09 15.83
N VAL A 414 0.65 23.66 16.47
CA VAL A 414 -0.27 24.65 15.89
C VAL A 414 -0.22 25.95 16.71
N CYS A 415 -0.24 27.10 16.04
CA CYS A 415 -0.23 28.41 16.69
C CYS A 415 -1.62 28.88 17.09
N SER A 416 -1.65 29.76 18.10
CA SER A 416 -2.82 30.57 18.44
C SER A 416 -3.11 31.59 17.35
N ARG A 417 -4.34 32.12 17.35
CA ARG A 417 -4.85 32.99 16.27
C ARG A 417 -4.06 34.28 16.05
N GLU A 418 -3.38 34.79 17.08
CA GLU A 418 -2.58 36.01 17.03
C GLU A 418 -1.42 35.88 16.04
N ALA A 419 -0.89 34.67 15.88
CA ALA A 419 0.29 34.39 15.05
C ALA A 419 0.13 34.82 13.59
N VAL A 420 -1.07 34.64 13.03
CA VAL A 420 -1.36 34.95 11.62
C VAL A 420 -1.29 36.46 11.36
N ALA A 421 -1.55 37.29 12.38
CA ALA A 421 -1.46 38.74 12.27
C ALA A 421 -0.03 39.26 12.50
N THR A 422 0.80 38.53 13.25
CA THR A 422 2.12 39.01 13.71
C THR A 422 3.30 38.50 12.88
N GLU A 423 3.19 37.31 12.27
CA GLU A 423 4.31 36.68 11.54
C GLU A 423 3.95 36.39 10.07
N PRO A 424 4.84 36.68 9.11
CA PRO A 424 4.60 36.37 7.71
C PRO A 424 4.67 34.85 7.49
N ARG A 425 3.54 34.23 7.17
CA ARG A 425 3.53 32.83 6.73
C ARG A 425 4.25 32.71 5.38
N PRO A 426 5.09 31.67 5.16
CA PRO A 426 5.62 31.40 3.83
C PRO A 426 4.47 31.22 2.83
N PRO A 427 4.65 31.57 1.54
CA PRO A 427 3.61 31.38 0.54
C PRO A 427 3.18 29.92 0.50
N ARG A 428 1.86 29.66 0.64
CA ARG A 428 1.29 28.31 0.60
C ARG A 428 1.88 27.58 -0.60
N PRO A 429 2.62 26.47 -0.39
CA PRO A 429 3.02 25.62 -1.48
C PRO A 429 1.73 25.29 -2.22
N LYS A 430 1.64 25.64 -3.51
CA LYS A 430 0.53 25.17 -4.33
C LYS A 430 0.69 23.67 -4.37
N ARG A 431 -0.03 22.95 -3.48
CA ARG A 431 -0.19 21.51 -3.54
C ARG A 431 -0.77 21.26 -4.92
N ARG A 432 0.08 20.80 -5.84
CA ARG A 432 -0.40 20.24 -7.09
C ARG A 432 -1.21 19.05 -6.64
N LYS A 433 -2.53 19.08 -6.84
CA LYS A 433 -3.34 17.87 -6.74
C LYS A 433 -2.61 16.82 -7.56
N SER A 434 -2.02 15.82 -6.90
CA SER A 434 -1.69 14.55 -7.53
C SER A 434 -2.99 13.78 -7.77
N GLY A 435 -3.98 14.43 -8.39
CA GLY A 435 -5.30 13.89 -8.67
C GLY A 435 -5.27 13.00 -9.91
N ILE A 436 -4.26 12.15 -10.04
CA ILE A 436 -4.28 11.05 -11.01
C ILE A 436 -4.08 9.79 -10.18
N VAL A 437 -5.22 9.31 -9.67
CA VAL A 437 -5.45 7.92 -9.30
C VAL A 437 -4.85 7.08 -10.41
N THR A 438 -3.84 6.27 -10.09
CA THR A 438 -3.42 5.19 -10.98
C THR A 438 -4.61 4.27 -11.11
N ILE A 439 -5.42 4.48 -12.16
CA ILE A 439 -6.44 3.51 -12.54
C ILE A 439 -5.66 2.19 -12.74
N PRO A 440 -6.04 1.08 -12.07
CA PRO A 440 -5.56 -0.24 -12.48
C PRO A 440 -5.80 -0.38 -13.98
N ALA A 441 -5.02 -1.22 -14.66
CA ALA A 441 -5.11 -1.41 -16.10
C ALA A 441 -6.58 -1.36 -16.58
N PRO A 442 -6.88 -0.63 -17.68
CA PRO A 442 -8.25 -0.27 -18.00
C PRO A 442 -9.17 -1.51 -17.98
N PRO A 443 -10.36 -1.44 -17.36
CA PRO A 443 -11.25 -2.59 -17.25
C PRO A 443 -11.64 -3.14 -18.63
N ALA A 444 -12.19 -4.35 -18.70
CA ALA A 444 -12.41 -5.05 -19.97
C ALA A 444 -13.31 -4.30 -20.97
N ASP A 445 -14.07 -3.32 -20.49
CA ASP A 445 -14.94 -2.39 -21.20
C ASP A 445 -14.28 -1.03 -21.55
N ALA A 446 -12.98 -0.87 -21.31
CA ALA A 446 -12.27 0.39 -21.44
C ALA A 446 -12.11 0.84 -22.90
N GLY A 447 -13.17 1.46 -23.40
CA GLY A 447 -13.16 2.30 -24.58
C GLY A 447 -12.75 1.60 -25.86
N ASN A 448 -12.60 2.42 -26.90
CA ASN A 448 -12.24 1.94 -28.23
C ASN A 448 -10.75 1.58 -28.30
N GLN A 449 -10.41 0.31 -28.04
CA GLN A 449 -9.03 -0.20 -28.16
C GLN A 449 -8.42 -0.07 -29.56
N LYS A 450 -9.22 0.26 -30.59
CA LYS A 450 -8.78 0.50 -31.96
C LYS A 450 -8.68 2.00 -32.31
N GLY A 451 -9.14 2.89 -31.44
CA GLY A 451 -9.08 4.35 -31.63
C GLY A 451 -7.65 4.90 -31.50
N PRO A 452 -7.36 6.11 -31.99
CA PRO A 452 -6.05 6.73 -31.77
C PRO A 452 -5.84 7.04 -30.29
N MET A 453 -4.58 7.07 -29.85
CA MET A 453 -4.23 7.55 -28.51
C MET A 453 -4.40 9.07 -28.45
N THR A 454 -5.23 9.55 -27.53
CA THR A 454 -5.45 10.98 -27.32
C THR A 454 -4.33 11.58 -26.47
N PHE A 455 -4.15 12.90 -26.58
CA PHE A 455 -3.17 13.59 -25.74
C PHE A 455 -3.52 13.52 -24.25
N GLU A 456 -4.81 13.53 -23.89
CA GLU A 456 -5.23 13.41 -22.49
C GLU A 456 -4.84 12.06 -21.88
N GLU A 457 -4.99 10.96 -22.63
CA GLU A 457 -4.57 9.64 -22.16
C GLU A 457 -3.05 9.58 -21.95
N MET A 458 -2.28 10.13 -22.91
CA MET A 458 -0.82 10.22 -22.80
C MET A 458 -0.39 11.07 -21.61
N TRP A 459 -1.03 12.23 -21.43
CA TRP A 459 -0.75 13.15 -20.34
C TRP A 459 -1.03 12.49 -18.98
N ASN A 460 -2.16 11.81 -18.84
CA ASN A 460 -2.52 11.13 -17.60
C ASN A 460 -1.52 10.03 -17.24
N ASP A 461 -1.09 9.22 -18.22
CA ASP A 461 -0.09 8.18 -18.00
C ASP A 461 1.25 8.76 -17.56
N LEU A 462 1.71 9.84 -18.20
CA LEU A 462 2.96 10.50 -17.85
C LEU A 462 2.92 11.16 -16.47
N CYS A 463 1.80 11.78 -16.11
CA CYS A 463 1.62 12.33 -14.77
C CYS A 463 1.68 11.25 -13.70
N ALA A 464 1.03 10.11 -13.94
CA ALA A 464 1.01 8.99 -13.00
C ALA A 464 2.41 8.39 -12.79
N TRP A 465 3.23 8.30 -13.85
CA TRP A 465 4.43 7.47 -13.81
C TRP A 465 5.77 8.19 -13.88
N GLU A 466 5.85 9.39 -14.47
CA GLU A 466 7.08 10.21 -14.43
C GLU A 466 7.05 11.31 -13.38
N GLY A 467 5.86 11.73 -12.96
CA GLY A 467 5.70 12.90 -12.11
C GLY A 467 5.92 14.21 -12.89
N ILE A 468 5.27 15.27 -12.41
CA ILE A 468 5.32 16.59 -13.03
C ILE A 468 5.90 17.59 -12.03
N VAL A 469 7.12 18.06 -12.28
CA VAL A 469 7.84 18.99 -11.39
C VAL A 469 7.90 20.37 -12.03
N ALA A 470 7.41 21.40 -11.33
CA ALA A 470 7.27 22.75 -11.92
C ALA A 470 8.62 23.46 -12.11
N TYR A 471 9.55 23.11 -11.24
CA TYR A 471 10.84 23.75 -11.04
C TYR A 471 11.96 22.76 -11.40
N MET A 472 13.18 23.28 -11.47
CA MET A 472 14.35 22.51 -11.86
C MET A 472 14.73 21.50 -10.76
N TYR A 473 15.07 20.27 -11.15
CA TYR A 473 15.55 19.21 -10.25
C TYR A 473 16.68 18.41 -10.90
N LEU A 474 17.46 17.66 -10.12
CA LEU A 474 18.41 16.69 -10.69
C LEU A 474 17.77 15.32 -10.83
N ASP A 475 17.83 14.77 -12.05
CA ASP A 475 17.45 13.38 -12.26
C ASP A 475 18.47 12.40 -11.65
N THR A 476 18.20 11.10 -11.75
CA THR A 476 19.07 10.04 -11.22
C THR A 476 20.45 10.00 -11.90
N LYS A 477 20.60 10.64 -13.07
CA LYS A 477 21.87 10.77 -13.80
C LYS A 477 22.61 12.07 -13.49
N GLY A 478 22.02 12.99 -12.72
CA GLY A 478 22.60 14.28 -12.37
C GLY A 478 22.41 15.35 -13.45
N TYR A 479 21.39 15.19 -14.30
CA TYR A 479 20.98 16.22 -15.25
C TYR A 479 19.88 17.11 -14.70
N VAL A 480 19.98 18.41 -14.99
CA VAL A 480 18.94 19.38 -14.61
C VAL A 480 17.73 19.12 -15.49
N THR A 481 16.58 18.96 -14.85
CA THR A 481 15.34 18.51 -15.48
C THR A 481 14.17 19.34 -14.96
N VAL A 482 13.09 19.49 -15.74
CA VAL A 482 11.85 20.19 -15.36
C VAL A 482 10.63 19.54 -16.02
N GLY A 483 9.42 19.83 -15.55
CA GLY A 483 8.18 19.34 -16.13
C GLY A 483 8.03 17.83 -15.97
N ALA A 484 7.64 17.15 -17.05
CA ALA A 484 7.59 15.69 -17.14
C ALA A 484 8.93 15.16 -17.67
N GLY A 485 10.04 15.33 -16.96
CA GLY A 485 11.34 14.81 -17.43
C GLY A 485 11.92 15.55 -18.65
N ASN A 486 11.75 16.87 -18.74
CA ASN A 486 12.38 17.71 -19.76
C ASN A 486 13.80 18.10 -19.35
N LEU A 487 14.79 17.48 -20.00
CA LEU A 487 16.21 17.74 -19.81
C LEU A 487 16.59 19.17 -20.21
N LEU A 488 17.31 19.87 -19.34
CA LEU A 488 17.93 21.16 -19.58
C LEU A 488 19.45 20.97 -19.55
N SER A 489 20.07 20.86 -20.71
CA SER A 489 21.50 20.52 -20.81
C SER A 489 22.39 21.71 -20.43
N THR A 490 21.91 22.92 -20.68
CA THR A 490 22.62 24.17 -20.44
C THR A 490 21.72 25.22 -19.79
N VAL A 491 22.34 26.23 -19.18
CA VAL A 491 21.61 27.43 -18.69
C VAL A 491 20.80 28.09 -19.82
N LYS A 492 21.33 28.08 -21.04
CA LYS A 492 20.63 28.63 -22.22
C LYS A 492 19.33 27.88 -22.51
N ASP A 493 19.31 26.55 -22.33
CA ASP A 493 18.10 25.75 -22.49
C ASP A 493 17.06 26.11 -21.42
N ALA A 494 17.49 26.35 -20.18
CA ALA A 494 16.61 26.79 -19.11
C ALA A 494 16.03 28.18 -19.39
N GLN A 495 16.87 29.12 -19.83
CA GLN A 495 16.48 30.50 -20.18
C GLN A 495 15.54 30.57 -21.39
N ALA A 496 15.49 29.54 -22.23
CA ALA A 496 14.55 29.45 -23.34
C ALA A 496 13.12 29.11 -22.90
N LEU A 497 12.92 28.70 -21.64
CA LEU A 497 11.59 28.38 -21.11
C LEU A 497 11.02 29.55 -20.30
N PRO A 498 9.68 29.77 -20.32
CA PRO A 498 9.02 30.91 -19.67
C PRO A 498 8.80 30.64 -18.19
N PHE A 499 9.88 30.49 -17.42
CA PHE A 499 9.81 30.36 -15.98
C PHE A 499 9.18 31.60 -15.33
N GLN A 500 8.43 31.38 -14.26
CA GLN A 500 7.88 32.43 -13.41
C GLN A 500 8.60 32.40 -12.07
N ASN A 501 8.94 33.57 -11.55
CA ASN A 501 9.28 33.73 -10.15
C ASN A 501 7.96 33.80 -9.38
N LYS A 502 7.58 32.67 -8.77
CA LYS A 502 6.28 32.52 -8.09
C LYS A 502 6.18 33.36 -6.82
N ASP A 503 7.32 33.66 -6.19
CA ASP A 503 7.37 34.52 -4.99
C ASP A 503 7.18 35.99 -5.35
N ALA A 504 7.73 36.42 -6.48
CA ALA A 504 7.58 37.79 -6.98
C ALA A 504 6.33 38.00 -7.85
N GLY A 505 5.57 36.95 -8.15
CA GLY A 505 4.36 37.02 -8.99
C GLY A 505 4.59 37.47 -10.43
N ARG A 506 5.81 37.34 -10.97
CA ARG A 506 6.20 37.82 -12.31
C ARG A 506 7.00 36.78 -13.11
N ALA A 507 7.27 37.07 -14.38
CA ALA A 507 8.23 36.31 -15.16
C ALA A 507 9.61 36.31 -14.46
N ALA A 508 10.29 35.16 -14.46
CA ALA A 508 11.65 35.05 -13.94
C ALA A 508 12.63 35.73 -14.92
N THR A 509 13.62 36.46 -14.39
CA THR A 509 14.67 37.05 -15.24
C THR A 509 15.66 35.97 -15.69
N PRO A 510 16.43 36.19 -16.78
CA PRO A 510 17.48 35.27 -17.20
C PRO A 510 18.49 34.94 -16.09
N GLU A 511 18.79 35.90 -15.22
CA GLU A 511 19.70 35.76 -14.07
C GLU A 511 19.08 34.88 -12.98
N GLU A 512 17.79 35.06 -12.66
CA GLU A 512 17.07 34.22 -11.69
C GLU A 512 17.04 32.75 -12.17
N ILE A 513 16.78 32.53 -13.45
CA ILE A 513 16.80 31.19 -14.07
C ILE A 513 18.21 30.60 -14.04
N ALA A 514 19.24 31.39 -14.37
CA ALA A 514 20.62 30.94 -14.33
C ALA A 514 21.06 30.55 -12.91
N THR A 515 20.72 31.35 -11.91
CA THR A 515 21.00 31.06 -10.50
C THR A 515 20.32 29.78 -10.06
N ALA A 516 19.01 29.63 -10.30
CA ALA A 516 18.27 28.42 -9.95
C ALA A 516 18.85 27.17 -10.63
N PHE A 517 19.22 27.27 -11.91
CA PHE A 517 19.88 26.19 -12.64
C PHE A 517 21.19 25.78 -11.96
N GLN A 518 22.06 26.74 -11.63
CA GLN A 518 23.37 26.47 -11.03
C GLN A 518 23.25 25.91 -9.61
N GLN A 519 22.32 26.43 -8.81
CA GLN A 519 22.07 25.92 -7.47
C GLN A 519 21.60 24.47 -7.53
N VAL A 520 20.58 24.16 -8.35
CA VAL A 520 20.12 22.77 -8.55
C VAL A 520 21.26 21.88 -9.05
N LYS A 521 22.10 22.37 -9.96
CA LYS A 521 23.24 21.61 -10.50
C LYS A 521 24.27 21.21 -9.42
N GLN A 522 24.38 21.98 -8.35
CA GLN A 522 25.30 21.74 -7.23
C GLN A 522 24.71 20.83 -6.15
N MET A 523 23.40 20.57 -6.16
CA MET A 523 22.75 19.70 -5.19
C MET A 523 23.13 18.22 -5.41
N LYS A 524 22.90 17.39 -4.39
CA LYS A 524 23.05 15.94 -4.53
C LYS A 524 22.03 15.42 -5.55
N LYS A 525 22.44 14.53 -6.45
CA LYS A 525 21.54 13.90 -7.44
C LYS A 525 20.67 12.81 -6.80
N GLY A 526 19.49 12.56 -7.37
CA GLY A 526 18.60 11.46 -6.96
C GLY A 526 17.91 11.67 -5.61
N MET A 527 17.79 12.92 -5.15
CA MET A 527 16.94 13.27 -4.01
C MET A 527 15.46 13.28 -4.44
N TRP A 528 14.54 13.36 -3.47
CA TRP A 528 13.14 13.56 -3.80
C TRP A 528 12.95 14.91 -4.49
N TYR A 529 12.01 15.00 -5.45
CA TYR A 529 11.83 16.22 -6.23
C TYR A 529 11.44 17.42 -5.36
N THR A 530 10.79 17.19 -4.22
CA THR A 530 10.45 18.23 -3.22
C THR A 530 11.69 18.85 -2.58
N GLU A 531 12.79 18.10 -2.42
CA GLU A 531 14.04 18.59 -1.86
C GLU A 531 14.76 19.59 -2.79
N TYR A 532 14.46 19.59 -4.09
CA TYR A 532 14.99 20.58 -5.03
C TYR A 532 14.17 21.88 -5.08
N ALA A 533 13.07 21.99 -4.31
CA ALA A 533 12.27 23.20 -4.27
C ALA A 533 13.06 24.33 -3.58
N GLN A 534 13.57 25.26 -4.39
CA GLN A 534 14.33 26.43 -3.91
C GLN A 534 13.47 27.68 -3.79
N ARG A 535 13.93 28.64 -2.98
CA ARG A 535 13.40 30.01 -2.93
C ARG A 535 14.46 30.98 -3.48
N PRO A 536 14.08 31.93 -4.38
CA PRO A 536 12.75 32.09 -4.94
C PRO A 536 12.33 30.92 -5.85
N MET A 537 11.05 30.58 -5.85
CA MET A 537 10.50 29.46 -6.61
C MET A 537 10.39 29.83 -8.08
N ILE A 538 11.40 29.42 -8.85
CA ILE A 538 11.47 29.57 -10.31
C ILE A 538 10.81 28.35 -10.97
N ALA A 539 9.57 28.53 -11.43
CA ALA A 539 8.72 27.42 -11.88
C ALA A 539 7.93 27.75 -13.17
N LEU A 540 7.73 26.74 -14.02
CA LEU A 540 6.85 26.81 -15.19
C LEU A 540 5.38 26.80 -14.78
N THR A 541 4.51 27.23 -15.70
CA THR A 541 3.06 27.04 -15.54
C THR A 541 2.66 25.62 -15.95
N ASP A 542 1.57 25.11 -15.37
CA ASP A 542 1.07 23.78 -15.71
C ASP A 542 0.68 23.69 -17.18
N GLN A 543 0.04 24.74 -17.71
CA GLN A 543 -0.31 24.83 -19.11
C GLN A 543 0.93 24.73 -20.01
N PHE A 544 2.01 25.44 -19.67
CA PHE A 544 3.24 25.37 -20.46
C PHE A 544 3.90 24.00 -20.39
N ILE A 545 3.92 23.34 -19.22
CA ILE A 545 4.45 21.97 -19.10
C ILE A 545 3.62 21.02 -19.97
N ARG A 546 2.30 21.15 -19.95
CA ARG A 546 1.40 20.34 -20.78
C ARG A 546 1.65 20.55 -22.27
N ASP A 547 1.79 21.80 -22.71
CA ASP A 547 2.11 22.15 -24.10
C ASP A 547 3.49 21.63 -24.51
N LEU A 548 4.47 21.72 -23.60
CA LEU A 548 5.83 21.19 -23.79
C LEU A 548 5.81 19.68 -23.97
N VAL A 549 5.10 18.95 -23.11
CA VAL A 549 4.95 17.49 -23.23
C VAL A 549 4.25 17.12 -24.52
N LYS A 550 3.17 17.81 -24.88
CA LYS A 550 2.48 17.58 -26.16
C LYS A 550 3.44 17.71 -27.34
N LYS A 551 4.20 18.81 -27.39
CA LYS A 551 5.19 19.05 -28.44
C LYS A 551 6.21 17.92 -28.51
N ARG A 552 6.80 17.53 -27.37
CA ARG A 552 7.80 16.45 -27.32
C ARG A 552 7.23 15.11 -27.76
N LEU A 553 6.02 14.76 -27.35
CA LEU A 553 5.34 13.55 -27.79
C LEU A 553 5.17 13.52 -29.32
N ASP A 554 4.71 14.63 -29.89
CA ASP A 554 4.44 14.75 -31.32
C ASP A 554 5.72 14.76 -32.17
N THR A 555 6.82 15.34 -31.68
CA THR A 555 8.05 15.55 -32.48
C THR A 555 9.19 14.59 -32.16
N GLU A 556 9.33 14.12 -30.93
CA GLU A 556 10.50 13.34 -30.47
C GLU A 556 10.16 11.86 -30.23
N PHE A 557 9.02 11.55 -29.62
CA PHE A 557 8.71 10.19 -29.17
C PHE A 557 7.85 9.42 -30.17
N LEU A 558 6.63 9.88 -30.47
CA LEU A 558 5.69 9.13 -31.29
C LEU A 558 6.22 8.82 -32.70
N PRO A 559 6.90 9.73 -33.43
CA PRO A 559 7.45 9.41 -34.74
C PRO A 559 8.45 8.25 -34.71
N VAL A 560 9.35 8.22 -33.70
CA VAL A 560 10.38 7.18 -33.56
C VAL A 560 9.77 5.85 -33.16
N ILE A 561 8.80 5.85 -32.24
CA ILE A 561 8.09 4.64 -31.83
C ILE A 561 7.28 4.08 -33.00
N ARG A 562 6.53 4.92 -33.72
CA ARG A 562 5.80 4.52 -34.93
C ARG A 562 6.71 3.88 -35.95
N ASP A 563 7.83 4.53 -36.26
CA ASP A 563 8.80 4.03 -37.24
C ASP A 563 9.37 2.66 -36.85
N THR A 564 9.71 2.49 -35.58
CA THR A 564 10.23 1.22 -35.04
C THR A 564 9.26 0.05 -35.26
N PHE A 565 7.95 0.32 -35.14
CA PHE A 565 6.88 -0.68 -35.20
C PHE A 565 6.08 -0.63 -36.52
N LYS A 566 6.60 0.00 -37.57
CA LYS A 566 5.97 -0.05 -38.91
C LYS A 566 5.88 -1.50 -39.44
N PRO A 567 4.82 -1.82 -40.20
CA PRO A 567 3.67 -0.96 -40.55
C PRO A 567 2.53 -1.02 -39.52
N HIS A 568 2.71 -1.69 -38.37
CA HIS A 568 1.60 -2.15 -37.55
C HIS A 568 1.29 -1.28 -36.32
N PHE A 569 2.11 -0.30 -35.96
CA PHE A 569 1.92 0.49 -34.73
C PHE A 569 0.48 0.99 -34.55
N ASP A 570 -0.08 1.66 -35.55
CA ASP A 570 -1.42 2.24 -35.46
C ASP A 570 -2.54 1.18 -35.43
N SER A 571 -2.21 -0.07 -35.76
CA SER A 571 -3.11 -1.23 -35.71
C SER A 571 -3.00 -2.06 -34.43
N TYR A 572 -2.11 -1.69 -33.50
CA TYR A 572 -2.02 -2.35 -32.21
C TYR A 572 -3.13 -1.89 -31.26
N PRO A 573 -3.54 -2.73 -30.29
CA PRO A 573 -4.44 -2.31 -29.22
C PRO A 573 -3.93 -1.05 -28.52
N LEU A 574 -4.86 -0.18 -28.09
CA LEU A 574 -4.55 1.05 -27.38
C LEU A 574 -3.69 0.79 -26.14
N CYS A 575 -3.99 -0.27 -25.37
CA CYS A 575 -3.17 -0.67 -24.22
C CYS A 575 -1.70 -0.95 -24.59
N VAL A 576 -1.43 -1.60 -25.72
CA VAL A 576 -0.08 -1.87 -26.22
C VAL A 576 0.60 -0.56 -26.59
N ARG A 577 -0.07 0.33 -27.32
CA ARG A 577 0.52 1.62 -27.70
C ARG A 577 0.85 2.47 -26.46
N ARG A 578 0.01 2.46 -25.43
CA ARG A 578 0.26 3.15 -24.14
C ARG A 578 1.50 2.58 -23.44
N ALA A 579 1.63 1.25 -23.37
CA ALA A 579 2.82 0.61 -22.81
C ALA A 579 4.10 0.97 -23.58
N LEU A 580 4.03 0.97 -24.92
CA LEU A 580 5.16 1.36 -25.78
C LEU A 580 5.51 2.84 -25.60
N LEU A 581 4.53 3.71 -25.45
CA LEU A 581 4.80 5.12 -25.18
C LEU A 581 5.53 5.29 -23.85
N ASP A 582 5.03 4.68 -22.78
CA ASP A 582 5.65 4.80 -21.45
C ASP A 582 7.08 4.24 -21.45
N ILE A 583 7.32 3.09 -22.07
CA ILE A 583 8.67 2.52 -22.21
C ILE A 583 9.57 3.46 -23.03
N GLY A 584 9.06 4.00 -24.13
CA GLY A 584 9.77 4.95 -24.97
C GLY A 584 10.11 6.24 -24.22
N TYR A 585 9.20 6.73 -23.38
CA TYR A 585 9.42 7.92 -22.57
C TYR A 585 10.46 7.67 -21.48
N ASN A 586 10.30 6.58 -20.74
CA ASN A 586 11.13 6.22 -19.60
C ASN A 586 12.57 5.82 -19.97
N ARG A 587 12.74 5.09 -21.08
CA ARG A 587 14.04 4.53 -21.49
C ARG A 587 14.66 5.25 -22.68
N GLY A 588 13.90 6.16 -23.31
CA GLY A 588 14.20 6.80 -24.58
C GLY A 588 13.61 6.03 -25.76
N ALA A 589 13.12 6.74 -26.78
CA ALA A 589 12.42 6.13 -27.92
C ALA A 589 13.30 5.16 -28.73
N TYR A 590 14.61 5.39 -28.79
CA TYR A 590 15.58 4.49 -29.43
C TYR A 590 15.90 3.24 -28.60
N SER A 591 15.34 3.09 -27.39
CA SER A 591 15.56 1.91 -26.56
C SER A 591 15.01 0.64 -27.19
N PHE A 592 14.01 0.74 -28.06
CA PHE A 592 13.40 -0.42 -28.73
C PHE A 592 14.37 -1.16 -29.65
N SER A 593 15.31 -0.46 -30.31
CA SER A 593 16.34 -1.10 -31.15
C SER A 593 17.62 -1.42 -30.38
N THR A 594 17.88 -0.75 -29.25
CA THR A 594 19.18 -0.81 -28.56
C THR A 594 19.16 -1.55 -27.23
N LYS A 595 18.07 -1.50 -26.48
CA LYS A 595 17.98 -1.98 -25.08
C LYS A 595 16.88 -3.02 -24.85
N VAL A 596 15.83 -3.05 -25.67
CA VAL A 596 14.71 -4.00 -25.54
C VAL A 596 14.37 -4.73 -26.86
N PRO A 597 15.37 -5.30 -27.58
CA PRO A 597 15.12 -5.92 -28.89
C PRO A 597 14.16 -7.12 -28.83
N GLU A 598 14.17 -7.89 -27.74
CA GLU A 598 13.25 -9.02 -27.55
C GLU A 598 11.80 -8.58 -27.43
N LEU A 599 11.54 -7.48 -26.70
CA LEU A 599 10.20 -6.90 -26.61
C LEU A 599 9.75 -6.39 -27.96
N THR A 600 10.64 -5.74 -28.70
CA THR A 600 10.36 -5.27 -30.06
C THR A 600 9.97 -6.41 -30.99
N ALA A 601 10.68 -7.55 -30.92
CA ALA A 601 10.35 -8.74 -31.69
C ALA A 601 9.00 -9.35 -31.28
N ALA A 602 8.72 -9.47 -29.98
CA ALA A 602 7.45 -9.98 -29.46
C ALA A 602 6.27 -9.10 -29.89
N VAL A 603 6.40 -7.78 -29.80
CA VAL A 603 5.35 -6.83 -30.21
C VAL A 603 5.14 -6.83 -31.73
N LYS A 604 6.20 -6.88 -32.53
CA LYS A 604 6.09 -6.99 -34.00
C LYS A 604 5.35 -8.24 -34.44
N THR A 605 5.54 -9.34 -33.73
CA THR A 605 4.87 -10.62 -33.97
C THR A 605 3.52 -10.75 -33.25
N ARG A 606 3.06 -9.71 -32.54
CA ARG A 606 1.84 -9.69 -31.73
C ARG A 606 1.78 -10.80 -30.67
N ASN A 607 2.94 -11.22 -30.17
CA ASN A 607 3.06 -12.19 -29.10
C ASN A 607 2.97 -11.49 -27.74
N TRP A 608 1.74 -11.15 -27.35
CA TRP A 608 1.44 -10.40 -26.13
C TRP A 608 1.80 -11.16 -24.84
N THR A 609 1.63 -12.49 -24.86
CA THR A 609 2.05 -13.37 -23.75
C THR A 609 3.55 -13.29 -23.51
N LEU A 610 4.35 -13.37 -24.59
CA LEU A 610 5.80 -13.21 -24.46
C LEU A 610 6.14 -11.80 -23.97
N ALA A 611 5.57 -10.76 -24.60
CA ALA A 611 5.81 -9.36 -24.23
C ALA A 611 5.58 -9.11 -22.72
N ALA A 612 4.46 -9.61 -22.18
CA ALA A 612 4.11 -9.48 -20.75
C ALA A 612 5.10 -10.19 -19.79
N SER A 613 5.82 -11.21 -20.27
CA SER A 613 6.73 -12.01 -19.43
C SER A 613 8.18 -11.50 -19.44
N LEU A 614 8.52 -10.57 -20.34
CA LEU A 614 9.90 -10.13 -20.52
C LEU A 614 10.38 -9.27 -19.34
N LYS A 615 11.52 -9.64 -18.77
CA LYS A 615 12.19 -8.90 -17.67
C LYS A 615 12.52 -7.45 -17.99
N CYS A 616 12.61 -7.10 -19.28
CA CYS A 616 12.87 -5.71 -19.66
C CYS A 616 11.78 -4.73 -19.21
N LEU A 617 10.58 -5.23 -18.85
CA LEU A 617 9.49 -4.44 -18.28
C LEU A 617 9.71 -4.09 -16.80
N ASP A 618 10.58 -4.81 -16.08
CA ASP A 618 10.87 -4.64 -14.65
C ASP A 618 11.74 -3.40 -14.33
N HIS A 619 11.80 -2.43 -15.25
CA HIS A 619 12.61 -1.24 -15.09
C HIS A 619 11.82 -0.08 -14.49
N GLY A 620 12.34 0.48 -13.40
CA GLY A 620 11.69 1.55 -12.64
C GLY A 620 11.01 1.00 -11.40
N ALA A 621 10.02 1.72 -10.88
CA ALA A 621 9.24 1.28 -9.72
C ALA A 621 8.42 0.03 -10.06
N GLU A 622 8.27 -0.86 -9.07
CA GLU A 622 7.55 -2.15 -9.22
C GLU A 622 6.11 -1.96 -9.72
N ALA A 623 5.38 -0.98 -9.17
CA ALA A 623 4.02 -0.66 -9.61
C ALA A 623 3.95 -0.28 -11.10
N ARG A 624 4.93 0.51 -11.60
CA ARG A 624 5.01 0.89 -13.02
C ARG A 624 5.32 -0.32 -13.91
N ALA A 625 6.20 -1.20 -13.44
CA ALA A 625 6.50 -2.45 -14.12
C ALA A 625 5.27 -3.36 -14.21
N LEU A 626 4.53 -3.51 -13.11
CA LEU A 626 3.30 -4.30 -13.06
C LEU A 626 2.24 -3.72 -14.01
N TRP A 627 2.04 -2.41 -14.00
CA TRP A 627 1.12 -1.73 -14.92
C TRP A 627 1.45 -2.00 -16.39
N ARG A 628 2.72 -1.91 -16.81
CA ARG A 628 3.14 -2.27 -18.18
C ARG A 628 2.82 -3.71 -18.51
N LYS A 629 3.10 -4.65 -17.60
CA LYS A 629 2.78 -6.07 -17.78
C LYS A 629 1.28 -6.28 -17.96
N SER A 630 0.46 -5.61 -17.14
CA SER A 630 -1.00 -5.68 -17.23
C SER A 630 -1.53 -5.15 -18.55
N LEU A 631 -0.94 -4.11 -19.15
CA LEU A 631 -1.33 -3.64 -20.49
C LEU A 631 -1.08 -4.69 -21.58
N PHE A 632 0.04 -5.41 -21.53
CA PHE A 632 0.31 -6.52 -22.46
C PHE A 632 -0.56 -7.75 -22.16
N GLN A 633 -0.82 -8.07 -20.90
CA GLN A 633 -1.76 -9.13 -20.52
C GLN A 633 -3.17 -8.83 -21.04
N TYR A 634 -3.61 -7.57 -20.92
CA TYR A 634 -4.89 -7.13 -21.44
C TYR A 634 -4.97 -7.26 -22.97
N ALA A 635 -3.86 -7.03 -23.68
CA ALA A 635 -3.80 -7.23 -25.12
C ALA A 635 -4.07 -8.70 -25.54
N ILE A 636 -3.78 -9.69 -24.69
CA ILE A 636 -4.13 -11.10 -24.91
C ILE A 636 -5.65 -11.28 -24.97
N VAL A 637 -6.41 -10.51 -24.17
CA VAL A 637 -7.88 -10.56 -24.15
C VAL A 637 -8.48 -9.83 -25.35
N VAL A 638 -7.92 -8.67 -25.71
CA VAL A 638 -8.39 -7.84 -26.83
C VAL A 638 -8.07 -8.48 -28.19
N GLU A 639 -6.92 -9.12 -28.30
CA GLU A 639 -6.47 -9.84 -29.50
C GLU A 639 -6.03 -11.26 -29.13
N PRO A 640 -6.98 -12.18 -28.88
CA PRO A 640 -6.64 -13.54 -28.51
C PRO A 640 -5.86 -14.22 -29.64
N PRO A 641 -4.90 -15.10 -29.30
CA PRO A 641 -4.16 -15.84 -30.31
C PRO A 641 -5.15 -16.59 -31.20
N LYS A 642 -4.96 -16.48 -32.52
CA LYS A 642 -5.78 -17.24 -33.48
C LYS A 642 -5.64 -18.72 -33.12
N LYS A 643 -6.76 -19.39 -32.81
CA LYS A 643 -6.78 -20.85 -32.66
C LYS A 643 -6.26 -21.44 -33.97
N SER A 644 -5.10 -22.09 -33.91
CA SER A 644 -4.47 -22.82 -35.01
C SER A 644 -5.30 -24.02 -35.41
#